data_AF-A0A2V9WEY4-F1
#
_entry.id   AF-A0A2V9WEY4-F1
#
_cell.length_a   1.000
_cell.length_b   1.000
_cell.length_c   1.000
_cell.angle_alpha   90.00
_cell.angle_beta   90.00
_cell.angle_gamma   90.00
#
_symmetry.space_group_name_H-M   'P 1'
#
loop_
_entity.id
_entity.type
_entity.pdbx_description
1 polymer ?
#
loop_
_entity_poly.entity_id
_entity_poly.type
_entity_poly.pdbx_seq_one_letter_code
_entity_poly.pdbx_strand_id
1 'polypeptide(L)'
;MGCGSTTGFTEMGILGTPVIDAASSTMYILAKTKENGTYHFRLHAMDIATGMEKLDGPIDVNANVNGKAGALMLTDAAKFMMARPGLLLSQGTVYLAFGSNGCDAGGTRGWVVAYDATTLLQLGVFNDALDTKSAHGNIWQSGGGLATDDNGNIFFATANGPYDANLGNNDYGSSIVRLGWGAGGLALQDYFTPYNEAMLNAQDLDVSSAGVTLLPDQPGPHRHLIVGSGKEGSIYLLDRDNMGHFNPVDNSQIVQFLELGVGRMFSTAAYWNGNVYFTGQNQGVSQFSLNNGQLTLVGRNTSTMCCPHTPSISANGNFNGILWVANGNSFAAFDASDVTKPTLYNHSKMGTLAHFNTATIANGRVYIGTNLSLQVLGLLGNLVPASGNGQRATVLTTLPLPLSVVATNPYTGQLIPGVTITFSDGGKGGTFNPASAVTDASGQASTSYTTPKTASTYSVTAVGPALTKAIFTVTALPGPATKIVVISGRKQTEPVQTTFPLPLVVKLEDTDNNGVPGGTMNFSDGGKGGTFSPASVVTDSTGKAQTFYTTGTKSGTIAFKITSGSLHQGMSGTVLAGPATGISVVSGNNQTGNRSTVLPTALAVKVVDQFNNLVPGAAVRFSDNGAGGSFSVNSATTDSTGKATVSYTLPPTPQTVHITASISAGAFVSFTETAQ
;
A
#
# COMPACT_ATOMS: atom_id res chain seq x y z
N MET A 1 7.02 -2.29 -47.68
CA MET A 1 7.12 -1.22 -46.67
C MET A 1 6.29 -0.04 -47.13
N GLY A 2 5.43 0.48 -46.24
CA GLY A 2 4.72 1.76 -46.44
C GLY A 2 5.72 2.91 -46.61
N CYS A 3 5.26 4.13 -46.90
CA CYS A 3 6.19 5.22 -47.19
C CYS A 3 7.23 5.35 -46.07
N GLY A 4 8.51 5.38 -46.45
CA GLY A 4 9.66 5.05 -45.60
C GLY A 4 9.90 5.94 -44.37
N SER A 5 9.04 6.91 -44.10
CA SER A 5 9.14 7.85 -42.98
C SER A 5 7.93 7.89 -42.05
N THR A 6 6.77 7.33 -42.42
CA THR A 6 5.50 7.65 -41.73
C THR A 6 4.90 6.51 -40.92
N THR A 7 5.22 5.26 -41.25
CA THR A 7 4.55 4.09 -40.64
C THR A 7 5.33 3.38 -39.55
N GLY A 8 6.66 3.55 -39.47
CA GLY A 8 7.50 2.78 -38.54
C GLY A 8 7.49 1.25 -38.75
N PHE A 9 6.65 0.70 -39.63
CA PHE A 9 6.50 -0.74 -39.87
C PHE A 9 7.44 -1.23 -40.97
N THR A 10 8.37 -2.13 -40.62
CA THR A 10 9.28 -2.81 -41.56
C THR A 10 8.59 -3.96 -42.32
N GLU A 11 7.53 -4.53 -41.75
CA GLU A 11 6.73 -5.62 -42.31
C GLU A 11 5.23 -5.26 -42.27
N MET A 12 4.43 -5.77 -43.20
CA MET A 12 2.96 -5.61 -43.21
C MET A 12 2.32 -7.00 -43.19
N GLY A 13 1.24 -7.13 -42.41
CA GLY A 13 0.53 -8.40 -42.22
C GLY A 13 -0.90 -8.14 -41.72
N ILE A 14 -1.26 -8.73 -40.59
CA ILE A 14 -2.55 -8.55 -39.93
C ILE A 14 -2.47 -7.31 -39.05
N LEU A 15 -3.27 -6.29 -39.34
CA LEU A 15 -3.19 -4.97 -38.68
C LEU A 15 -4.47 -4.62 -37.92
N GLY A 16 -5.63 -4.88 -38.53
CA GLY A 16 -6.92 -4.78 -37.84
C GLY A 16 -7.16 -5.98 -36.94
N THR A 17 -7.79 -5.74 -35.79
CA THR A 17 -8.23 -6.81 -34.88
C THR A 17 -9.15 -7.79 -35.62
N PRO A 18 -8.85 -9.11 -35.62
CA PRO A 18 -9.73 -10.14 -36.18
C PRO A 18 -11.09 -10.18 -35.47
N VAL A 19 -12.08 -10.82 -36.11
CA VAL A 19 -13.38 -11.11 -35.49
C VAL A 19 -13.63 -12.61 -35.47
N ILE A 20 -14.28 -13.10 -34.40
CA ILE A 20 -14.60 -14.51 -34.22
C ILE A 20 -16.11 -14.69 -34.31
N ASP A 21 -16.54 -15.57 -35.21
CA ASP A 21 -17.85 -16.21 -35.14
C ASP A 21 -17.76 -17.46 -34.27
N ALA A 22 -18.25 -17.35 -33.03
CA ALA A 22 -18.25 -18.46 -32.10
C ALA A 22 -19.18 -19.61 -32.55
N ALA A 23 -20.25 -19.32 -33.29
CA ALA A 23 -21.22 -20.34 -33.71
C ALA A 23 -20.61 -21.29 -34.75
N SER A 24 -19.83 -20.76 -35.69
CA SER A 24 -19.14 -21.56 -36.70
C SER A 24 -17.70 -21.93 -36.33
N SER A 25 -17.20 -21.50 -35.15
CA SER A 25 -15.80 -21.64 -34.73
C SER A 25 -14.81 -21.06 -35.75
N THR A 26 -15.17 -19.94 -36.38
CA THR A 26 -14.40 -19.29 -37.45
C THR A 26 -13.85 -17.96 -36.97
N MET A 27 -12.56 -17.71 -37.18
CA MET A 27 -11.94 -16.40 -37.07
C MET A 27 -11.73 -15.81 -38.46
N TYR A 28 -12.21 -14.60 -38.68
CA TYR A 28 -11.97 -13.85 -39.90
C TYR A 28 -10.83 -12.87 -39.70
N ILE A 29 -9.87 -12.89 -40.63
CA ILE A 29 -8.63 -12.12 -40.56
C ILE A 29 -8.42 -11.41 -41.89
N LEU A 30 -8.02 -10.14 -41.84
CA LEU A 30 -7.60 -9.39 -43.02
C LEU A 30 -6.08 -9.17 -42.99
N ALA A 31 -5.38 -9.81 -43.92
CA ALA A 31 -3.94 -9.67 -44.09
C ALA A 31 -3.61 -8.75 -45.27
N LYS A 32 -2.63 -7.86 -45.11
CA LYS A 32 -2.03 -7.12 -46.22
C LYS A 32 -0.68 -7.73 -46.58
N THR A 33 -0.52 -8.24 -47.79
CA THR A 33 0.74 -8.82 -48.28
C THR A 33 1.31 -8.02 -49.45
N LYS A 34 2.61 -8.18 -49.70
CA LYS A 34 3.26 -7.70 -50.93
C LYS A 34 3.87 -8.89 -51.66
N GLU A 35 3.32 -9.22 -52.81
CA GLU A 35 3.65 -10.43 -53.56
C GLU A 35 4.07 -10.04 -54.97
N ASN A 36 5.28 -10.46 -55.38
CA ASN A 36 5.83 -10.15 -56.70
C ASN A 36 5.76 -8.65 -57.10
N GLY A 37 5.80 -7.74 -56.12
CA GLY A 37 5.71 -6.29 -56.35
C GLY A 37 4.32 -5.69 -56.14
N THR A 38 3.26 -6.50 -56.14
CA THR A 38 1.86 -6.09 -56.01
C THR A 38 1.37 -6.18 -54.56
N TYR A 39 0.49 -5.28 -54.14
CA TYR A 39 -0.10 -5.29 -52.81
C TYR A 39 -1.47 -5.94 -52.83
N HIS A 40 -1.71 -6.88 -51.91
CA HIS A 40 -2.96 -7.63 -51.79
C HIS A 40 -3.57 -7.41 -50.41
N PHE A 41 -4.90 -7.44 -50.36
CA PHE A 41 -5.67 -7.57 -49.14
C PHE A 41 -6.36 -8.92 -49.18
N ARG A 42 -6.08 -9.80 -48.21
CA ARG A 42 -6.61 -11.16 -48.17
C ARG A 42 -7.52 -11.36 -46.97
N LEU A 43 -8.76 -11.74 -47.25
CA LEU A 43 -9.70 -12.18 -46.23
C LEU A 43 -9.56 -13.68 -46.04
N HIS A 44 -9.13 -14.07 -44.85
CA HIS A 44 -9.05 -15.45 -44.39
C HIS A 44 -10.25 -15.78 -43.51
N ALA A 45 -10.72 -17.01 -43.60
CA ALA A 45 -11.65 -17.62 -42.65
C ALA A 45 -10.98 -18.85 -42.06
N MET A 46 -10.58 -18.80 -40.79
CA MET A 46 -9.77 -19.86 -40.17
C MET A 46 -10.53 -20.54 -39.04
N ASP A 47 -10.45 -21.85 -38.95
CA ASP A 47 -10.96 -22.60 -37.81
C ASP A 47 -10.15 -22.27 -36.54
N ILE A 48 -10.82 -21.86 -35.46
CA ILE A 48 -10.12 -21.38 -34.25
C ILE A 48 -9.41 -22.48 -33.45
N ALA A 49 -9.77 -23.75 -33.66
CA ALA A 49 -9.19 -24.87 -32.94
C ALA A 49 -7.95 -25.43 -33.67
N THR A 50 -8.00 -25.47 -35.00
CA THR A 50 -6.97 -26.10 -35.84
C THR A 50 -6.06 -25.09 -36.53
N GLY A 51 -6.49 -23.84 -36.68
CA GLY A 51 -5.81 -22.83 -37.48
C GLY A 51 -5.85 -23.10 -38.98
N MET A 52 -6.68 -24.04 -39.44
CA MET A 52 -6.81 -24.36 -40.86
C MET A 52 -7.78 -23.40 -41.55
N GLU A 53 -7.50 -23.08 -42.81
CA GLU A 53 -8.38 -22.28 -43.65
C GLU A 53 -9.70 -23.00 -43.93
N LYS A 54 -10.78 -22.23 -44.03
CA LYS A 54 -12.16 -22.65 -44.34
C LYS A 54 -12.62 -21.90 -45.60
N LEU A 55 -13.76 -22.32 -46.13
CA LEU A 55 -14.49 -21.61 -47.20
C LEU A 55 -13.65 -21.41 -48.48
N ASP A 56 -12.73 -22.34 -48.76
CA ASP A 56 -11.79 -22.29 -49.90
C ASP A 56 -10.98 -20.98 -49.99
N GLY A 57 -10.74 -20.34 -48.84
CA GLY A 57 -9.96 -19.11 -48.72
C GLY A 57 -8.42 -19.32 -48.80
N PRO A 58 -7.64 -18.24 -48.60
CA PRO A 58 -8.10 -16.86 -48.53
C PRO A 58 -8.57 -16.31 -49.88
N ILE A 59 -9.43 -15.29 -49.85
CA ILE A 59 -9.85 -14.54 -51.05
C ILE A 59 -9.17 -13.18 -51.14
N ASP A 60 -8.93 -12.68 -52.35
CA ASP A 60 -8.53 -11.29 -52.58
C ASP A 60 -9.72 -10.35 -52.36
N VAL A 61 -9.54 -9.35 -51.50
CA VAL A 61 -10.51 -8.30 -51.25
C VAL A 61 -10.36 -7.24 -52.34
N ASN A 62 -11.30 -7.27 -53.28
CA ASN A 62 -11.47 -6.23 -54.28
C ASN A 62 -12.68 -5.37 -53.90
N ALA A 63 -12.73 -4.11 -54.32
CA ALA A 63 -13.91 -3.28 -54.16
C ALA A 63 -13.95 -2.26 -55.29
N ASN A 64 -15.12 -2.03 -55.89
CA ASN A 64 -15.31 -1.11 -57.00
C ASN A 64 -16.59 -0.32 -56.81
N VAL A 65 -16.53 0.99 -57.03
CA VAL A 65 -17.67 1.91 -56.99
C VAL A 65 -17.58 2.89 -58.15
N ASN A 66 -18.74 3.32 -58.65
CA ASN A 66 -18.82 4.36 -59.67
C ASN A 66 -19.32 5.66 -59.02
N GLY A 67 -18.51 6.71 -59.07
CA GLY A 67 -18.88 8.06 -58.60
C GLY A 67 -18.74 9.09 -59.71
N LYS A 68 -18.86 10.39 -59.38
CA LYS A 68 -18.57 11.47 -60.36
C LYS A 68 -17.09 11.47 -60.78
N ALA A 69 -16.22 10.91 -59.96
CA ALA A 69 -14.83 10.65 -60.29
C ALA A 69 -14.64 9.53 -61.34
N GLY A 70 -15.69 8.82 -61.75
CA GLY A 70 -15.64 7.61 -62.57
C GLY A 70 -15.53 6.33 -61.73
N ALA A 71 -15.09 5.23 -62.36
CA ALA A 71 -14.83 3.98 -61.64
C ALA A 71 -13.61 4.14 -60.70
N LEU A 72 -13.78 3.74 -59.45
CA LEU A 72 -12.78 3.77 -58.39
C LEU A 72 -12.60 2.37 -57.82
N MET A 73 -11.36 1.91 -57.69
CA MET A 73 -11.06 0.59 -57.12
C MET A 73 -10.22 0.71 -55.85
N LEU A 74 -10.52 -0.11 -54.83
CA LEU A 74 -9.71 -0.20 -53.61
C LEU A 74 -8.24 -0.52 -53.92
N THR A 75 -8.00 -1.32 -54.96
CA THR A 75 -6.67 -1.75 -55.38
C THR A 75 -5.81 -0.63 -55.96
N ASP A 76 -6.40 0.46 -56.47
CA ASP A 76 -5.67 1.59 -57.07
C ASP A 76 -4.71 2.25 -56.06
N ALA A 77 -5.10 2.26 -54.78
CA ALA A 77 -4.33 2.82 -53.68
C ALA A 77 -3.79 1.76 -52.70
N ALA A 78 -3.82 0.46 -53.05
CA ALA A 78 -3.47 -0.63 -52.12
C ALA A 78 -2.10 -0.48 -51.45
N LYS A 79 -1.11 0.13 -52.13
CA LYS A 79 0.18 0.48 -51.54
C LYS A 79 0.04 1.38 -50.30
N PHE A 80 -0.85 2.35 -50.37
CA PHE A 80 -1.08 3.40 -49.37
C PHE A 80 -2.21 3.10 -48.41
N MET A 81 -3.00 2.04 -48.64
CA MET A 81 -4.12 1.66 -47.78
C MET A 81 -3.81 0.49 -46.83
N MET A 82 -4.49 0.38 -45.70
CA MET A 82 -4.39 -0.73 -44.76
C MET A 82 -5.69 -0.89 -43.95
N ALA A 83 -5.88 -2.08 -43.38
CA ALA A 83 -6.95 -2.36 -42.42
C ALA A 83 -6.59 -1.76 -41.07
N ARG A 84 -7.00 -0.51 -40.83
CA ARG A 84 -6.77 0.15 -39.53
C ARG A 84 -7.86 -0.18 -38.52
N PRO A 85 -9.15 -0.11 -38.87
CA PRO A 85 -10.19 -0.55 -37.95
C PRO A 85 -10.15 -2.07 -37.75
N GLY A 86 -10.59 -2.51 -36.58
CA GLY A 86 -10.92 -3.92 -36.35
C GLY A 86 -12.06 -4.39 -37.26
N LEU A 87 -12.06 -5.68 -37.60
CA LEU A 87 -13.15 -6.29 -38.35
C LEU A 87 -14.42 -6.33 -37.49
N LEU A 88 -15.56 -6.22 -38.14
CA LEU A 88 -16.87 -6.35 -37.49
C LEU A 88 -17.60 -7.55 -38.09
N LEU A 89 -18.19 -8.38 -37.24
CA LEU A 89 -19.15 -9.41 -37.63
C LEU A 89 -20.51 -8.98 -37.10
N SER A 90 -21.47 -8.78 -38.01
CA SER A 90 -22.85 -8.43 -37.64
C SER A 90 -23.81 -9.18 -38.55
N GLN A 91 -24.79 -9.87 -37.97
CA GLN A 91 -25.85 -10.59 -38.69
C GLN A 91 -25.36 -11.46 -39.87
N GLY A 92 -24.29 -12.24 -39.66
CA GLY A 92 -23.74 -13.12 -40.70
C GLY A 92 -22.92 -12.40 -41.78
N THR A 93 -22.61 -11.11 -41.60
CA THR A 93 -21.78 -10.32 -42.51
C THR A 93 -20.48 -9.89 -41.82
N VAL A 94 -19.35 -10.10 -42.50
CA VAL A 94 -18.02 -9.60 -42.10
C VAL A 94 -17.77 -8.28 -42.82
N TYR A 95 -17.53 -7.22 -42.04
CA TYR A 95 -17.22 -5.89 -42.54
C TYR A 95 -15.74 -5.59 -42.36
N LEU A 96 -15.14 -5.10 -43.45
CA LEU A 96 -13.75 -4.68 -43.54
C LEU A 96 -13.74 -3.18 -43.74
N ALA A 97 -12.90 -2.45 -43.01
CA ALA A 97 -12.71 -1.02 -43.22
C ALA A 97 -11.26 -0.66 -43.45
N PHE A 98 -11.04 0.38 -44.25
CA PHE A 98 -9.72 0.75 -44.73
C PHE A 98 -9.45 2.24 -44.52
N GLY A 99 -8.20 2.52 -44.17
CA GLY A 99 -7.63 3.86 -44.15
C GLY A 99 -6.20 3.82 -44.63
N SER A 100 -5.59 4.99 -44.74
CA SER A 100 -4.23 5.17 -45.24
C SER A 100 -3.22 4.55 -44.29
N ASN A 101 -2.02 4.33 -44.78
CA ASN A 101 -0.88 3.99 -43.97
C ASN A 101 -0.25 5.24 -43.31
N GLY A 102 -0.77 6.43 -43.56
CA GLY A 102 -0.41 7.69 -42.91
C GLY A 102 0.33 8.68 -43.81
N CYS A 103 0.54 8.37 -45.09
CA CYS A 103 1.18 9.29 -46.04
C CYS A 103 0.17 10.09 -46.89
N ASP A 104 -1.11 9.73 -46.80
CA ASP A 104 -2.25 10.32 -47.52
C ASP A 104 -1.95 10.63 -48.99
N ALA A 105 -1.35 9.64 -49.66
CA ALA A 105 -0.87 9.72 -51.03
C ALA A 105 -1.60 8.70 -51.92
N GLY A 106 -1.62 8.96 -53.23
CA GLY A 106 -2.21 8.04 -54.20
C GLY A 106 -3.74 8.00 -54.21
N GLY A 107 -4.41 9.04 -53.69
CA GLY A 107 -5.87 9.17 -53.71
C GLY A 107 -6.57 8.24 -52.72
N THR A 108 -6.05 8.12 -51.50
CA THR A 108 -6.63 7.29 -50.43
C THR A 108 -8.06 7.69 -50.11
N ARG A 109 -8.88 6.69 -49.75
CA ARG A 109 -10.30 6.83 -49.40
C ARG A 109 -10.64 5.96 -48.21
N GLY A 110 -11.65 6.33 -47.44
CA GLY A 110 -12.33 5.43 -46.54
C GLY A 110 -13.14 4.41 -47.34
N TRP A 111 -12.89 3.13 -47.13
CA TRP A 111 -13.69 2.06 -47.71
C TRP A 111 -14.31 1.22 -46.60
N VAL A 112 -15.57 0.81 -46.79
CA VAL A 112 -16.19 -0.29 -46.05
C VAL A 112 -16.62 -1.35 -47.05
N VAL A 113 -16.20 -2.60 -46.85
CA VAL A 113 -16.52 -3.73 -47.72
C VAL A 113 -17.17 -4.82 -46.90
N ALA A 114 -18.34 -5.28 -47.31
CA ALA A 114 -19.13 -6.30 -46.64
C ALA A 114 -19.03 -7.64 -47.37
N TYR A 115 -18.81 -8.72 -46.63
CA TYR A 115 -18.73 -10.09 -47.12
C TYR A 115 -19.68 -11.01 -46.35
N ASP A 116 -20.35 -11.92 -47.03
CA ASP A 116 -21.11 -12.99 -46.39
C ASP A 116 -20.14 -13.89 -45.61
N ALA A 117 -20.40 -14.09 -44.32
CA ALA A 117 -19.51 -14.83 -43.44
C ALA A 117 -19.40 -16.31 -43.82
N THR A 118 -20.42 -16.88 -44.47
CA THR A 118 -20.49 -18.31 -44.77
C THR A 118 -19.93 -18.68 -46.13
N THR A 119 -19.85 -17.72 -47.05
CA THR A 119 -19.45 -17.96 -48.45
C THR A 119 -18.30 -17.07 -48.92
N LEU A 120 -17.95 -16.03 -48.16
CA LEU A 120 -17.00 -14.98 -48.56
C LEU A 120 -17.40 -14.27 -49.88
N LEU A 121 -18.68 -14.26 -50.22
CA LEU A 121 -19.20 -13.45 -51.34
C LEU A 121 -19.33 -11.99 -50.90
N GLN A 122 -18.87 -11.06 -51.74
CA GLN A 122 -19.03 -9.64 -51.48
C GLN A 122 -20.51 -9.23 -51.58
N LEU A 123 -21.01 -8.58 -50.52
CA LEU A 123 -22.40 -8.14 -50.39
C LEU A 123 -22.58 -6.64 -50.65
N GLY A 124 -21.56 -5.82 -50.43
CA GLY A 124 -21.67 -4.38 -50.62
C GLY A 124 -20.38 -3.62 -50.34
N VAL A 125 -20.32 -2.40 -50.88
CA VAL A 125 -19.18 -1.51 -50.77
C VAL A 125 -19.65 -0.08 -50.52
N PHE A 126 -19.00 0.60 -49.59
CA PHE A 126 -19.13 2.04 -49.38
C PHE A 126 -17.77 2.73 -49.53
N ASN A 127 -17.79 3.97 -50.01
CA ASN A 127 -16.62 4.83 -50.14
C ASN A 127 -16.96 6.25 -49.65
N ASP A 128 -16.08 6.87 -48.87
CA ASP A 128 -16.32 8.17 -48.23
C ASP A 128 -16.09 9.40 -49.13
N ALA A 129 -15.52 9.21 -50.31
CA ALA A 129 -15.21 10.28 -51.26
C ALA A 129 -15.41 9.77 -52.69
N LEU A 130 -16.61 9.88 -53.24
CA LEU A 130 -16.92 9.38 -54.59
C LEU A 130 -16.70 10.41 -55.70
N ASP A 131 -16.61 11.71 -55.38
CA ASP A 131 -16.76 12.76 -56.39
C ASP A 131 -15.45 13.32 -56.94
N THR A 132 -14.31 13.04 -56.31
CA THR A 132 -12.96 13.42 -56.80
C THR A 132 -12.02 12.22 -56.93
N LYS A 133 -11.11 12.21 -57.92
CA LYS A 133 -10.03 11.20 -58.03
C LYS A 133 -8.83 11.44 -57.11
N SER A 134 -8.64 12.65 -56.62
CA SER A 134 -7.60 13.02 -55.66
C SER A 134 -8.25 13.27 -54.31
N ALA A 135 -8.28 12.25 -53.45
CA ALA A 135 -8.84 12.34 -52.10
C ALA A 135 -7.81 11.98 -51.03
N HIS A 136 -8.14 12.42 -49.81
CA HIS A 136 -7.43 12.12 -48.57
C HIS A 136 -8.37 11.46 -47.55
N GLY A 137 -9.51 10.92 -48.03
CA GLY A 137 -10.51 10.18 -47.26
C GLY A 137 -9.90 8.96 -46.60
N ASN A 138 -10.28 8.64 -45.36
CA ASN A 138 -9.78 7.49 -44.63
C ASN A 138 -10.73 7.11 -43.49
N ILE A 139 -10.65 5.85 -43.03
CA ILE A 139 -11.28 5.42 -41.77
C ILE A 139 -10.15 4.96 -40.84
N TRP A 140 -9.80 5.76 -39.83
CA TRP A 140 -8.71 5.49 -38.89
C TRP A 140 -9.17 4.72 -37.65
N GLN A 141 -10.20 5.21 -36.95
CA GLN A 141 -10.81 4.66 -35.73
C GLN A 141 -9.86 4.40 -34.54
N SER A 142 -8.59 4.80 -34.61
CA SER A 142 -7.55 4.44 -33.62
C SER A 142 -7.56 2.95 -33.23
N GLY A 143 -7.61 2.07 -34.24
CA GLY A 143 -7.65 0.62 -34.03
C GLY A 143 -8.99 0.08 -33.52
N GLY A 144 -9.95 0.94 -33.20
CA GLY A 144 -11.34 0.57 -32.92
C GLY A 144 -12.00 -0.06 -34.14
N GLY A 145 -12.91 -1.00 -33.92
CA GLY A 145 -13.73 -1.57 -34.99
C GLY A 145 -14.83 -0.62 -35.45
N LEU A 146 -15.51 -0.98 -36.54
CA LEU A 146 -16.81 -0.39 -36.85
C LEU A 146 -17.81 -0.77 -35.75
N ALA A 147 -18.73 0.13 -35.41
CA ALA A 147 -19.78 -0.17 -34.44
C ALA A 147 -21.07 -0.59 -35.15
N THR A 148 -21.90 -1.40 -34.49
CA THR A 148 -23.19 -1.85 -35.05
C THR A 148 -24.28 -1.85 -34.00
N ASP A 149 -25.52 -1.60 -34.44
CA ASP A 149 -26.70 -1.74 -33.62
C ASP A 149 -27.44 -3.05 -33.89
N ASP A 150 -28.50 -3.32 -33.12
CA ASP A 150 -29.30 -4.53 -33.24
C ASP A 150 -30.04 -4.63 -34.60
N ASN A 151 -30.19 -3.52 -35.32
CA ASN A 151 -30.78 -3.49 -36.66
C ASN A 151 -29.74 -3.77 -37.76
N GLY A 152 -28.46 -3.90 -37.41
CA GLY A 152 -27.38 -4.15 -38.37
C GLY A 152 -26.92 -2.90 -39.09
N ASN A 153 -27.27 -1.70 -38.59
CA ASN A 153 -26.66 -0.48 -39.07
C ASN A 153 -25.20 -0.44 -38.63
N ILE A 154 -24.35 0.20 -39.44
CA ILE A 154 -22.90 0.26 -39.24
C ILE A 154 -22.50 1.71 -39.03
N PHE A 155 -21.73 1.99 -37.99
CA PHE A 155 -21.35 3.35 -37.59
C PHE A 155 -19.83 3.50 -37.54
N PHE A 156 -19.33 4.61 -38.08
CA PHE A 156 -17.92 4.96 -38.06
C PHE A 156 -17.67 6.44 -38.32
N ALA A 157 -16.46 6.89 -38.01
CA ALA A 157 -15.99 8.22 -38.37
C ALA A 157 -15.05 8.19 -39.58
N THR A 158 -15.11 9.22 -40.42
CA THR A 158 -14.23 9.46 -41.57
C THR A 158 -13.23 10.57 -41.29
N ALA A 159 -12.08 10.48 -41.95
CA ALA A 159 -10.91 11.34 -41.73
C ALA A 159 -11.00 12.66 -42.50
N ASN A 160 -9.87 13.33 -42.69
CA ASN A 160 -9.70 14.33 -43.74
C ASN A 160 -10.25 13.84 -45.08
N GLY A 161 -10.58 14.77 -45.95
CA GLY A 161 -11.17 14.44 -47.24
C GLY A 161 -12.04 15.57 -47.76
N PRO A 162 -12.45 15.49 -49.03
CA PRO A 162 -13.48 16.37 -49.55
C PRO A 162 -14.78 16.21 -48.76
N TYR A 163 -15.56 17.28 -48.70
CA TYR A 163 -16.90 17.28 -48.14
C TYR A 163 -17.83 18.08 -49.05
N ASP A 164 -18.90 17.45 -49.50
CA ASP A 164 -19.94 18.11 -50.29
C ASP A 164 -21.33 17.48 -50.12
N ALA A 165 -21.53 16.64 -49.10
CA ALA A 165 -22.81 16.01 -48.80
C ALA A 165 -23.94 17.04 -48.57
N ASN A 166 -23.62 18.21 -48.02
CA ASN A 166 -24.56 19.33 -47.89
C ASN A 166 -25.09 19.87 -49.24
N LEU A 167 -24.42 19.56 -50.35
CA LEU A 167 -24.83 19.89 -51.71
C LEU A 167 -25.61 18.74 -52.39
N GLY A 168 -25.95 17.68 -51.66
CA GLY A 168 -26.63 16.49 -52.19
C GLY A 168 -25.69 15.52 -52.91
N ASN A 169 -24.39 15.59 -52.61
CA ASN A 169 -23.33 14.79 -53.20
C ASN A 169 -22.82 13.73 -52.22
N ASN A 170 -21.71 13.05 -52.56
CA ASN A 170 -21.29 11.82 -51.87
C ASN A 170 -19.87 11.88 -51.28
N ASP A 171 -19.38 13.06 -50.91
CA ASP A 171 -18.14 13.20 -50.15
C ASP A 171 -18.43 13.56 -48.68
N TYR A 172 -17.91 12.73 -47.77
CA TYR A 172 -18.21 12.73 -46.33
C TYR A 172 -16.96 12.94 -45.47
N GLY A 173 -16.07 13.87 -45.84
CA GLY A 173 -14.90 14.23 -45.01
C GLY A 173 -15.30 14.63 -43.58
N SER A 174 -14.48 14.23 -42.60
CA SER A 174 -14.60 14.55 -41.17
C SER A 174 -16.00 14.33 -40.59
N SER A 175 -16.65 13.22 -40.98
CA SER A 175 -18.04 12.95 -40.66
C SER A 175 -18.19 11.71 -39.77
N ILE A 176 -19.31 11.58 -39.07
CA ILE A 176 -19.77 10.33 -38.47
C ILE A 176 -20.89 9.79 -39.36
N VAL A 177 -20.74 8.56 -39.83
CA VAL A 177 -21.56 7.95 -40.89
C VAL A 177 -22.33 6.77 -40.34
N ARG A 178 -23.61 6.65 -40.74
CA ARG A 178 -24.44 5.46 -40.55
C ARG A 178 -24.70 4.80 -41.90
N LEU A 179 -24.27 3.55 -42.05
CA LEU A 179 -24.63 2.69 -43.17
C LEU A 179 -25.70 1.68 -42.77
N GLY A 180 -26.40 1.18 -43.77
CA GLY A 180 -27.38 0.11 -43.66
C GLY A 180 -27.61 -0.52 -45.04
N TRP A 181 -28.57 -1.42 -45.15
CA TRP A 181 -28.85 -2.11 -46.40
C TRP A 181 -29.87 -1.35 -47.25
N GLY A 182 -29.52 -1.09 -48.51
CA GLY A 182 -30.41 -0.54 -49.53
C GLY A 182 -30.62 -1.52 -50.70
N ALA A 183 -31.36 -1.08 -51.72
CA ALA A 183 -31.72 -1.92 -52.88
C ALA A 183 -30.52 -2.46 -53.68
N GLY A 184 -29.33 -1.85 -53.54
CA GLY A 184 -28.09 -2.22 -54.24
C GLY A 184 -26.97 -2.74 -53.35
N GLY A 185 -27.26 -3.11 -52.09
CA GLY A 185 -26.27 -3.52 -51.09
C GLY A 185 -26.06 -2.46 -50.01
N LEU A 186 -24.82 -2.34 -49.51
CA LEU A 186 -24.47 -1.40 -48.45
C LEU A 186 -24.65 0.05 -48.93
N ALA A 187 -25.40 0.86 -48.17
CA ALA A 187 -25.77 2.22 -48.54
C ALA A 187 -25.74 3.17 -47.33
N LEU A 188 -25.50 4.46 -47.60
CA LEU A 188 -25.62 5.51 -46.59
C LEU A 188 -27.08 5.65 -46.13
N GLN A 189 -27.28 5.75 -44.82
CA GLN A 189 -28.59 5.96 -44.20
C GLN A 189 -28.71 7.30 -43.49
N ASP A 190 -27.62 7.79 -42.89
CA ASP A 190 -27.57 9.08 -42.17
C ASP A 190 -26.10 9.48 -41.93
N TYR A 191 -25.86 10.75 -41.60
CA TYR A 191 -24.53 11.25 -41.24
C TYR A 191 -24.60 12.49 -40.33
N PHE A 192 -23.47 12.79 -39.69
CA PHE A 192 -23.20 14.06 -39.02
C PHE A 192 -21.87 14.61 -39.54
N THR A 193 -21.79 15.92 -39.75
CA THR A 193 -20.54 16.60 -40.09
C THR A 193 -20.41 17.86 -39.24
N PRO A 194 -19.29 18.07 -38.52
CA PRO A 194 -19.07 19.29 -37.75
C PRO A 194 -19.17 20.55 -38.60
N TYR A 195 -19.76 21.61 -38.06
CA TYR A 195 -19.91 22.90 -38.75
C TYR A 195 -18.58 23.47 -39.30
N ASN A 196 -17.47 23.15 -38.64
CA ASN A 196 -16.13 23.62 -38.92
C ASN A 196 -15.28 22.63 -39.76
N GLU A 197 -15.91 21.68 -40.48
CA GLU A 197 -15.21 20.61 -41.22
C GLU A 197 -14.09 21.12 -42.13
N ALA A 198 -14.28 22.26 -42.81
CA ALA A 198 -13.27 22.81 -43.70
C ALA A 198 -11.97 23.18 -42.96
N MET A 199 -12.10 23.68 -41.72
CA MET A 199 -10.95 23.94 -40.85
C MET A 199 -10.34 22.63 -40.34
N LEU A 200 -11.17 21.66 -39.92
CA LEU A 200 -10.68 20.35 -39.48
C LEU A 200 -9.85 19.68 -40.56
N ASN A 201 -10.33 19.75 -41.80
CA ASN A 201 -9.65 19.21 -42.96
C ASN A 201 -8.32 19.93 -43.23
N ALA A 202 -8.32 21.27 -43.21
CA ALA A 202 -7.13 22.08 -43.47
C ALA A 202 -6.03 21.96 -42.40
N GLN A 203 -6.39 21.65 -41.15
CA GLN A 203 -5.47 21.61 -40.01
C GLN A 203 -5.10 20.19 -39.54
N ASP A 204 -5.51 19.15 -40.26
CA ASP A 204 -5.34 17.75 -39.83
C ASP A 204 -5.95 17.52 -38.43
N LEU A 205 -7.21 17.94 -38.24
CA LEU A 205 -7.97 17.79 -36.99
C LEU A 205 -9.21 16.89 -37.16
N ASP A 206 -9.11 15.89 -38.02
CA ASP A 206 -10.22 15.01 -38.39
C ASP A 206 -10.87 14.24 -37.23
N VAL A 207 -12.13 13.84 -37.45
CA VAL A 207 -12.95 13.12 -36.47
C VAL A 207 -12.52 11.65 -36.35
N SER A 208 -12.13 10.99 -37.45
CA SER A 208 -11.79 9.55 -37.42
C SER A 208 -10.55 9.19 -36.63
N SER A 209 -9.74 10.17 -36.25
CA SER A 209 -8.67 10.01 -35.26
C SER A 209 -9.09 9.31 -33.96
N ALA A 210 -10.38 9.32 -33.61
CA ALA A 210 -10.98 8.44 -32.63
C ALA A 210 -12.11 7.61 -33.27
N GLY A 211 -12.39 6.45 -32.68
CA GLY A 211 -13.56 5.69 -33.07
C GLY A 211 -14.86 6.19 -32.42
N VAL A 212 -15.95 5.49 -32.73
CA VAL A 212 -17.28 5.78 -32.20
C VAL A 212 -17.75 4.72 -31.23
N THR A 213 -18.54 5.12 -30.23
CA THR A 213 -19.08 4.23 -29.21
C THR A 213 -20.59 4.37 -29.14
N LEU A 214 -21.31 3.29 -29.42
CA LEU A 214 -22.75 3.20 -29.18
C LEU A 214 -22.99 3.16 -27.67
N LEU A 215 -23.89 4.00 -27.19
CA LEU A 215 -24.25 4.09 -25.78
C LEU A 215 -25.57 3.36 -25.53
N PRO A 216 -25.79 2.80 -24.33
CA PRO A 216 -27.07 2.18 -23.99
C PRO A 216 -28.22 3.17 -24.10
N ASP A 217 -29.41 2.64 -24.43
CA ASP A 217 -30.65 3.40 -24.54
C ASP A 217 -30.86 4.35 -23.36
N GLN A 218 -31.20 5.60 -23.69
CA GLN A 218 -31.50 6.64 -22.72
C GLN A 218 -33.00 6.92 -22.67
N PRO A 219 -33.52 7.34 -21.50
CA PRO A 219 -34.88 7.86 -21.43
C PRO A 219 -34.95 9.23 -22.12
N GLY A 220 -36.14 9.61 -22.60
CA GLY A 220 -36.38 10.91 -23.21
C GLY A 220 -36.41 10.87 -24.74
N PRO A 221 -36.28 12.04 -25.41
CA PRO A 221 -36.49 12.15 -26.86
C PRO A 221 -35.34 11.58 -27.70
N HIS A 222 -34.13 11.52 -27.16
CA HIS A 222 -32.94 10.97 -27.84
C HIS A 222 -32.55 9.65 -27.20
N ARG A 223 -33.18 8.58 -27.66
CA ARG A 223 -33.05 7.25 -27.05
C ARG A 223 -31.76 6.56 -27.45
N HIS A 224 -31.45 6.53 -28.74
CA HIS A 224 -30.38 5.72 -29.30
C HIS A 224 -29.12 6.56 -29.50
N LEU A 225 -28.25 6.66 -28.50
CA LEU A 225 -27.10 7.55 -28.59
C LEU A 225 -25.83 6.89 -29.14
N ILE A 226 -25.03 7.70 -29.83
CA ILE A 226 -23.66 7.39 -30.23
C ILE A 226 -22.78 8.57 -29.84
N VAL A 227 -21.56 8.27 -29.39
CA VAL A 227 -20.56 9.29 -29.10
C VAL A 227 -19.34 9.12 -29.99
N GLY A 228 -18.87 10.24 -30.55
CA GLY A 228 -17.61 10.34 -31.28
C GLY A 228 -16.77 11.48 -30.73
N SER A 229 -15.48 11.48 -31.07
CA SER A 229 -14.57 12.57 -30.73
C SER A 229 -13.53 12.76 -31.84
N GLY A 230 -12.70 13.80 -31.80
CA GLY A 230 -11.71 14.06 -32.85
C GLY A 230 -10.44 14.74 -32.37
N LYS A 231 -9.48 14.92 -33.29
CA LYS A 231 -8.16 15.53 -33.03
C LYS A 231 -8.27 16.96 -32.49
N GLU A 232 -9.36 17.67 -32.73
CA GLU A 232 -9.62 18.99 -32.14
C GLU A 232 -9.82 18.95 -30.61
N GLY A 233 -10.15 17.77 -30.04
CA GLY A 233 -10.47 17.63 -28.62
C GLY A 233 -11.95 17.85 -28.31
N SER A 234 -12.80 17.66 -29.30
CA SER A 234 -14.26 17.82 -29.21
C SER A 234 -14.95 16.47 -29.04
N ILE A 235 -16.08 16.46 -28.31
CA ILE A 235 -16.99 15.33 -28.18
C ILE A 235 -18.31 15.68 -28.88
N TYR A 236 -18.81 14.75 -29.69
CA TYR A 236 -20.08 14.81 -30.38
C TYR A 236 -20.99 13.70 -29.86
N LEU A 237 -22.06 14.07 -29.18
CA LEU A 237 -23.13 13.16 -28.77
C LEU A 237 -24.27 13.28 -29.77
N LEU A 238 -24.55 12.20 -30.50
CA LEU A 238 -25.52 12.16 -31.58
C LEU A 238 -26.67 11.21 -31.25
N ASP A 239 -27.83 11.50 -31.83
CA ASP A 239 -28.95 10.58 -31.89
C ASP A 239 -28.81 9.72 -33.16
N ARG A 240 -28.81 8.39 -33.02
CA ARG A 240 -28.66 7.44 -34.14
C ARG A 240 -29.90 7.41 -35.05
N ASP A 241 -31.03 7.90 -34.56
CA ASP A 241 -32.27 7.99 -35.33
C ASP A 241 -32.36 9.29 -36.15
N ASN A 242 -31.55 10.28 -35.78
CA ASN A 242 -31.43 11.57 -36.46
C ASN A 242 -30.06 12.18 -36.16
N MET A 243 -29.07 11.92 -37.01
CA MET A 243 -27.69 12.33 -36.73
C MET A 243 -27.43 13.83 -36.93
N GLY A 244 -28.39 14.56 -37.49
CA GLY A 244 -28.39 16.01 -37.57
C GLY A 244 -27.66 16.59 -38.78
N HIS A 245 -26.98 15.79 -39.60
CA HIS A 245 -26.27 16.24 -40.80
C HIS A 245 -25.33 17.44 -40.51
N PHE A 246 -25.10 18.29 -41.51
CA PHE A 246 -24.27 19.49 -41.40
C PHE A 246 -25.13 20.74 -41.18
N ASN A 247 -24.71 21.56 -40.22
CA ASN A 247 -25.23 22.88 -39.98
C ASN A 247 -24.07 23.88 -40.15
N PRO A 248 -24.18 24.89 -41.03
CA PRO A 248 -23.08 25.82 -41.30
C PRO A 248 -22.82 26.82 -40.17
N VAL A 249 -23.69 26.92 -39.16
CA VAL A 249 -23.57 27.91 -38.08
C VAL A 249 -22.78 27.36 -36.89
N ASP A 250 -23.19 26.19 -36.39
CA ASP A 250 -22.65 25.55 -35.19
C ASP A 250 -23.10 24.07 -35.14
N ASN A 251 -22.84 23.39 -34.02
CA ASN A 251 -23.28 22.01 -33.77
C ASN A 251 -24.58 21.95 -32.93
N SER A 252 -25.48 22.92 -33.01
CA SER A 252 -26.72 22.94 -32.20
C SER A 252 -27.78 21.89 -32.61
N GLN A 253 -27.60 21.26 -33.78
CA GLN A 253 -28.50 20.26 -34.34
C GLN A 253 -28.28 18.84 -33.77
N ILE A 254 -27.24 18.65 -32.97
CA ILE A 254 -26.95 17.37 -32.30
C ILE A 254 -27.34 17.42 -30.83
N VAL A 255 -27.40 16.26 -30.17
CA VAL A 255 -27.83 16.15 -28.77
C VAL A 255 -26.93 16.95 -27.85
N GLN A 256 -25.60 16.87 -28.07
CA GLN A 256 -24.64 17.64 -27.30
C GLN A 256 -23.30 17.78 -28.03
N PHE A 257 -22.74 18.98 -27.99
CA PHE A 257 -21.35 19.27 -28.36
C PHE A 257 -20.58 19.73 -27.12
N LEU A 258 -19.42 19.12 -26.87
CA LEU A 258 -18.58 19.46 -25.71
C LEU A 258 -17.11 19.63 -26.15
N GLU A 259 -16.50 20.75 -25.76
CA GLU A 259 -15.07 20.97 -25.94
C GLU A 259 -14.32 20.56 -24.68
N LEU A 260 -13.34 19.66 -24.80
CA LEU A 260 -12.55 19.21 -23.65
C LEU A 260 -11.44 20.17 -23.23
N GLY A 261 -11.15 21.19 -24.05
CA GLY A 261 -10.12 22.21 -23.80
C GLY A 261 -8.70 21.63 -23.82
N VAL A 262 -8.06 21.67 -24.99
CA VAL A 262 -6.71 21.17 -25.32
C VAL A 262 -6.43 19.70 -25.04
N GLY A 263 -6.57 18.88 -26.09
CA GLY A 263 -5.98 17.55 -26.20
C GLY A 263 -6.47 16.79 -27.43
N ARG A 264 -5.57 16.30 -28.29
CA ARG A 264 -5.96 15.50 -29.46
C ARG A 264 -6.52 14.14 -29.01
N MET A 265 -7.67 13.75 -29.53
CA MET A 265 -8.26 12.43 -29.25
C MET A 265 -7.70 11.41 -30.23
N PHE A 266 -7.15 10.32 -29.68
CA PHE A 266 -6.55 9.22 -30.44
C PHE A 266 -7.04 7.87 -29.94
N SER A 267 -8.25 7.83 -29.39
CA SER A 267 -8.77 6.70 -28.64
C SER A 267 -10.29 6.66 -28.77
N THR A 268 -10.85 5.46 -28.96
CA THR A 268 -12.31 5.26 -28.89
C THR A 268 -12.76 5.38 -27.44
N ALA A 269 -13.92 5.99 -27.19
CA ALA A 269 -14.43 6.15 -25.83
C ALA A 269 -14.84 4.80 -25.22
N ALA A 270 -14.54 4.58 -23.94
CA ALA A 270 -15.07 3.42 -23.22
C ALA A 270 -16.35 3.80 -22.46
N TYR A 271 -17.27 2.83 -22.29
CA TYR A 271 -18.47 3.00 -21.48
C TYR A 271 -18.53 1.96 -20.37
N TRP A 272 -18.95 2.37 -19.18
CA TRP A 272 -19.34 1.46 -18.10
C TRP A 272 -20.33 2.11 -17.14
N ASN A 273 -21.45 1.43 -16.87
CA ASN A 273 -22.36 1.74 -15.78
C ASN A 273 -22.73 3.24 -15.66
N GLY A 274 -23.21 3.83 -16.76
CA GLY A 274 -23.60 5.25 -16.81
C GLY A 274 -22.43 6.22 -16.91
N ASN A 275 -21.20 5.75 -17.17
CA ASN A 275 -20.02 6.60 -17.35
C ASN A 275 -19.38 6.38 -18.73
N VAL A 276 -18.88 7.47 -19.33
CA VAL A 276 -18.12 7.48 -20.57
C VAL A 276 -16.73 8.04 -20.30
N TYR A 277 -15.69 7.35 -20.75
CA TYR A 277 -14.30 7.69 -20.48
C TYR A 277 -13.57 8.08 -21.76
N PHE A 278 -12.86 9.21 -21.70
CA PHE A 278 -12.05 9.73 -22.79
C PHE A 278 -10.60 9.87 -22.38
N THR A 279 -9.71 9.53 -23.31
CA THR A 279 -8.27 9.65 -23.12
C THR A 279 -7.65 10.58 -24.16
N GLY A 280 -7.54 11.86 -23.81
CA GLY A 280 -6.96 12.90 -24.65
C GLY A 280 -5.48 13.14 -24.42
N GLN A 281 -4.74 13.47 -25.48
CA GLN A 281 -3.36 13.93 -25.36
C GLN A 281 -3.28 15.21 -24.50
N ASN A 282 -2.24 15.35 -23.69
CA ASN A 282 -2.02 16.47 -22.75
C ASN A 282 -3.11 16.65 -21.68
N GLN A 283 -4.01 15.67 -21.53
CA GLN A 283 -5.04 15.66 -20.49
C GLN A 283 -4.93 14.40 -19.65
N GLY A 284 -5.57 14.43 -18.47
CA GLY A 284 -5.91 13.20 -17.76
C GLY A 284 -7.10 12.49 -18.39
N VAL A 285 -7.30 11.24 -17.99
CA VAL A 285 -8.51 10.46 -18.21
C VAL A 285 -9.70 11.27 -17.72
N SER A 286 -10.62 11.59 -18.62
CA SER A 286 -11.85 12.31 -18.31
C SER A 286 -13.00 11.32 -18.16
N GLN A 287 -13.75 11.43 -17.07
CA GLN A 287 -14.94 10.65 -16.78
C GLN A 287 -16.17 11.55 -16.90
N PHE A 288 -17.09 11.17 -17.78
CA PHE A 288 -18.38 11.81 -17.95
C PHE A 288 -19.48 10.89 -17.44
N SER A 289 -20.42 11.41 -16.65
CA SER A 289 -21.66 10.70 -16.40
C SER A 289 -22.62 10.88 -17.57
N LEU A 290 -23.21 9.79 -18.05
CA LEU A 290 -24.32 9.76 -19.00
C LEU A 290 -25.62 9.65 -18.20
N ASN A 291 -26.45 10.70 -18.25
CA ASN A 291 -27.73 10.73 -17.56
C ASN A 291 -28.78 11.45 -18.43
N ASN A 292 -29.92 10.80 -18.64
CA ASN A 292 -31.03 11.31 -19.48
C ASN A 292 -30.55 11.83 -20.85
N GLY A 293 -29.62 11.09 -21.46
CA GLY A 293 -29.09 11.43 -22.78
C GLY A 293 -28.14 12.62 -22.83
N GLN A 294 -27.58 13.06 -21.71
CA GLN A 294 -26.54 14.08 -21.67
C GLN A 294 -25.28 13.60 -20.96
N LEU A 295 -24.13 14.08 -21.42
CA LEU A 295 -22.84 13.89 -20.78
C LEU A 295 -22.50 15.08 -19.89
N THR A 296 -22.03 14.80 -18.68
CA THR A 296 -21.51 15.80 -17.73
C THR A 296 -20.15 15.36 -17.22
N LEU A 297 -19.13 16.22 -17.28
CA LEU A 297 -17.81 15.92 -16.74
C LEU A 297 -17.90 15.80 -15.21
N VAL A 298 -17.63 14.62 -14.68
CA VAL A 298 -17.69 14.35 -13.23
C VAL A 298 -16.32 14.19 -12.59
N GLY A 299 -15.29 13.90 -13.37
CA GLY A 299 -13.94 13.74 -12.85
C GLY A 299 -12.87 13.73 -13.93
N ARG A 300 -11.66 14.14 -13.56
CA ARG A 300 -10.45 14.00 -14.37
C ARG A 300 -9.27 13.71 -13.45
N ASN A 301 -8.47 12.71 -13.78
CA ASN A 301 -7.23 12.46 -13.02
C ASN A 301 -6.14 13.49 -13.38
N THR A 302 -5.10 13.59 -12.56
CA THR A 302 -4.04 14.61 -12.74
C THR A 302 -2.90 14.18 -13.65
N SER A 303 -2.81 12.89 -14.03
CA SER A 303 -1.72 12.38 -14.85
C SER A 303 -1.99 12.65 -16.33
N THR A 304 -1.19 13.53 -16.94
CA THR A 304 -1.32 13.87 -18.35
C THR A 304 -0.86 12.73 -19.26
N MET A 305 -1.57 12.53 -20.36
CA MET A 305 -1.25 11.53 -21.37
C MET A 305 -0.42 12.13 -22.50
N CYS A 306 0.72 11.54 -22.82
CA CYS A 306 1.50 11.97 -23.99
C CYS A 306 1.00 11.30 -25.27
N CYS A 307 0.59 10.03 -25.16
CA CYS A 307 0.22 9.17 -26.28
C CYS A 307 -0.90 8.23 -25.80
N PRO A 308 -2.16 8.71 -25.70
CA PRO A 308 -3.26 7.87 -25.23
C PRO A 308 -3.57 6.75 -26.23
N HIS A 309 -4.03 5.63 -25.70
CA HIS A 309 -4.61 4.54 -26.47
C HIS A 309 -6.07 4.31 -26.05
N THR A 310 -6.83 3.57 -26.86
CA THR A 310 -8.22 3.20 -26.53
C THR A 310 -8.28 2.49 -25.16
N PRO A 311 -9.00 3.05 -24.17
CA PRO A 311 -9.14 2.43 -22.86
C PRO A 311 -10.03 1.19 -22.91
N SER A 312 -9.91 0.34 -21.90
CA SER A 312 -10.69 -0.89 -21.79
C SER A 312 -11.29 -1.05 -20.39
N ILE A 313 -12.48 -1.63 -20.29
CA ILE A 313 -13.16 -1.84 -19.01
C ILE A 313 -13.17 -3.33 -18.66
N SER A 314 -12.96 -3.64 -17.39
CA SER A 314 -13.33 -4.93 -16.81
C SER A 314 -14.17 -4.72 -15.56
N ALA A 315 -15.24 -5.48 -15.39
CA ALA A 315 -16.14 -5.35 -14.25
C ALA A 315 -16.88 -6.66 -13.95
N ASN A 316 -17.47 -6.76 -12.75
CA ASN A 316 -18.47 -7.79 -12.45
C ASN A 316 -19.86 -7.17 -12.59
N GLY A 317 -20.41 -7.18 -13.81
CA GLY A 317 -21.61 -6.41 -14.15
C GLY A 317 -21.39 -4.92 -13.86
N ASN A 318 -22.20 -4.36 -12.97
CA ASN A 318 -22.14 -2.95 -12.56
C ASN A 318 -21.29 -2.72 -11.29
N PHE A 319 -20.54 -3.72 -10.83
CA PHE A 319 -19.69 -3.64 -9.63
C PHE A 319 -18.20 -3.74 -9.98
N ASN A 320 -17.37 -3.13 -9.13
CA ASN A 320 -15.90 -3.24 -9.15
C ASN A 320 -15.28 -2.98 -10.53
N GLY A 321 -15.80 -1.96 -11.23
CA GLY A 321 -15.30 -1.58 -12.54
C GLY A 321 -13.86 -1.08 -12.46
N ILE A 322 -13.02 -1.58 -13.36
CA ILE A 322 -11.63 -1.16 -13.54
C ILE A 322 -11.48 -0.64 -14.96
N LEU A 323 -10.98 0.58 -15.06
CA LEU A 323 -10.61 1.23 -16.32
C LEU A 323 -9.11 1.06 -16.56
N TRP A 324 -8.76 0.33 -17.62
CA TRP A 324 -7.40 0.07 -18.05
C TRP A 324 -6.98 1.06 -19.13
N VAL A 325 -5.86 1.74 -18.92
CA VAL A 325 -5.39 2.82 -19.79
C VAL A 325 -3.92 2.62 -20.10
N ALA A 326 -3.59 2.55 -21.40
CA ALA A 326 -2.22 2.67 -21.87
C ALA A 326 -1.90 4.12 -22.26
N ASN A 327 -0.70 4.58 -21.92
CA ASN A 327 -0.20 5.90 -22.26
C ASN A 327 1.27 5.78 -22.71
N GLY A 328 1.50 5.82 -24.02
CA GLY A 328 2.78 5.47 -24.62
C GLY A 328 3.18 4.05 -24.25
N ASN A 329 4.25 3.88 -23.46
CA ASN A 329 4.70 2.57 -22.99
C ASN A 329 4.32 2.28 -21.53
N SER A 330 3.55 3.17 -20.90
CA SER A 330 3.06 2.99 -19.53
C SER A 330 1.64 2.42 -19.53
N PHE A 331 1.27 1.74 -18.45
CA PHE A 331 -0.03 1.12 -18.30
C PHE A 331 -0.56 1.29 -16.88
N ALA A 332 -1.81 1.73 -16.76
CA ALA A 332 -2.43 2.02 -15.47
C ALA A 332 -3.86 1.47 -15.40
N ALA A 333 -4.30 1.23 -14.17
CA ALA A 333 -5.67 0.86 -13.86
C ALA A 333 -6.29 1.86 -12.89
N PHE A 334 -7.50 2.31 -13.18
CA PHE A 334 -8.27 3.26 -12.38
C PHE A 334 -9.53 2.58 -11.83
N ASP A 335 -10.00 3.04 -10.67
CA ASP A 335 -11.37 2.77 -10.22
C ASP A 335 -12.33 3.42 -11.22
N ALA A 336 -13.08 2.62 -11.97
CA ALA A 336 -13.96 3.15 -13.01
C ALA A 336 -15.11 3.97 -12.41
N SER A 337 -15.47 3.76 -11.14
CA SER A 337 -16.50 4.59 -10.50
C SER A 337 -16.05 6.03 -10.24
N ASP A 338 -14.73 6.25 -10.08
CA ASP A 338 -14.16 7.55 -9.80
C ASP A 338 -12.67 7.59 -10.18
N VAL A 339 -12.39 8.13 -11.38
CA VAL A 339 -11.03 8.23 -11.92
C VAL A 339 -10.14 9.24 -11.18
N THR A 340 -10.69 10.04 -10.27
CA THR A 340 -9.91 11.04 -9.51
C THR A 340 -9.11 10.42 -8.36
N LYS A 341 -9.45 9.18 -7.96
CA LYS A 341 -8.73 8.42 -6.94
C LYS A 341 -7.34 8.00 -7.43
N PRO A 342 -6.41 7.67 -6.51
CA PRO A 342 -5.15 7.03 -6.87
C PRO A 342 -5.37 5.78 -7.73
N THR A 343 -4.49 5.57 -8.71
CA THR A 343 -4.52 4.38 -9.58
C THR A 343 -4.46 3.10 -8.76
N LEU A 344 -5.30 2.12 -9.10
CA LEU A 344 -5.30 0.78 -8.52
C LEU A 344 -4.02 0.00 -8.86
N TYR A 345 -3.47 0.29 -10.04
CA TYR A 345 -2.25 -0.31 -10.57
C TYR A 345 -1.56 0.69 -11.50
N ASN A 346 -0.24 0.70 -11.49
CA ASN A 346 0.56 1.47 -12.44
C ASN A 346 1.86 0.73 -12.76
N HIS A 347 2.19 0.67 -14.04
CA HIS A 347 3.43 0.12 -14.55
C HIS A 347 4.08 1.11 -15.53
N SER A 348 5.27 1.57 -15.17
CA SER A 348 5.91 2.69 -15.88
C SER A 348 6.48 2.31 -17.24
N LYS A 349 6.77 1.01 -17.51
CA LYS A 349 7.29 0.52 -18.81
C LYS A 349 6.91 -0.93 -19.10
N MET A 350 5.86 -1.16 -19.89
CA MET A 350 5.41 -2.49 -20.35
C MET A 350 6.25 -3.07 -21.52
N GLY A 351 7.31 -2.36 -21.94
CA GLY A 351 7.95 -2.55 -23.26
C GLY A 351 7.33 -1.62 -24.32
N THR A 352 7.89 -1.60 -25.53
CA THR A 352 7.34 -0.76 -26.62
C THR A 352 5.99 -1.31 -27.06
N LEU A 353 4.91 -0.57 -26.77
CA LEU A 353 3.57 -0.94 -27.18
C LEU A 353 3.37 -0.68 -28.68
N ALA A 354 2.53 -1.51 -29.31
CA ALA A 354 2.04 -1.23 -30.64
C ALA A 354 1.20 0.06 -30.63
N HIS A 355 1.20 0.80 -31.74
CA HIS A 355 0.40 2.02 -31.87
C HIS A 355 -1.10 1.69 -31.79
N PHE A 356 -1.89 2.51 -31.08
CA PHE A 356 -3.34 2.33 -30.90
C PHE A 356 -3.80 0.99 -30.30
N ASN A 357 -2.92 0.35 -29.53
CA ASN A 357 -3.21 -0.87 -28.81
C ASN A 357 -4.43 -0.77 -27.87
N THR A 358 -5.26 -1.81 -27.84
CA THR A 358 -6.40 -1.91 -26.91
C THR A 358 -6.21 -3.17 -26.06
N ALA A 359 -6.26 -3.02 -24.73
CA ALA A 359 -6.08 -4.16 -23.84
C ALA A 359 -7.28 -5.11 -23.90
N THR A 360 -7.04 -6.41 -23.98
CA THR A 360 -8.10 -7.42 -23.92
C THR A 360 -8.18 -7.97 -22.50
N ILE A 361 -9.38 -8.04 -21.92
CA ILE A 361 -9.59 -8.62 -20.59
C ILE A 361 -10.41 -9.90 -20.72
N ALA A 362 -9.85 -11.00 -20.26
CA ALA A 362 -10.53 -12.30 -20.27
C ALA A 362 -10.05 -13.16 -19.09
N ASN A 363 -10.96 -13.95 -18.51
CA ASN A 363 -10.65 -14.91 -17.44
C ASN A 363 -9.83 -14.31 -16.29
N GLY A 364 -10.17 -13.09 -15.89
CA GLY A 364 -9.52 -12.36 -14.79
C GLY A 364 -8.09 -11.88 -15.08
N ARG A 365 -7.68 -11.84 -16.35
CA ARG A 365 -6.36 -11.38 -16.82
C ARG A 365 -6.50 -10.28 -17.86
N VAL A 366 -5.51 -9.39 -17.90
CA VAL A 366 -5.39 -8.32 -18.90
C VAL A 366 -4.24 -8.67 -19.83
N TYR A 367 -4.53 -8.68 -21.12
CA TYR A 367 -3.63 -9.04 -22.20
C TYR A 367 -3.33 -7.78 -23.01
N ILE A 368 -2.04 -7.46 -23.16
CA ILE A 368 -1.62 -6.31 -23.94
C ILE A 368 -0.40 -6.66 -24.80
N GLY A 369 -0.54 -6.47 -26.11
CA GLY A 369 0.53 -6.75 -27.07
C GLY A 369 1.63 -5.69 -27.01
N THR A 370 2.89 -6.11 -27.05
CA THR A 370 4.03 -5.24 -27.32
C THR A 370 4.57 -5.59 -28.70
N ASN A 371 5.49 -4.80 -29.24
CA ASN A 371 6.08 -5.11 -30.55
C ASN A 371 6.81 -6.48 -30.58
N LEU A 372 7.20 -7.04 -29.44
CA LEU A 372 8.03 -8.26 -29.36
C LEU A 372 7.48 -9.35 -28.42
N SER A 373 6.39 -9.09 -27.71
CA SER A 373 5.88 -9.99 -26.66
C SER A 373 4.42 -9.70 -26.32
N LEU A 374 3.74 -10.67 -25.73
CA LEU A 374 2.43 -10.48 -25.09
C LEU A 374 2.64 -10.33 -23.58
N GLN A 375 2.22 -9.21 -23.01
CA GLN A 375 2.21 -9.01 -21.56
C GLN A 375 0.86 -9.46 -21.00
N VAL A 376 0.91 -10.25 -19.92
CA VAL A 376 -0.27 -10.78 -19.25
C VAL A 376 -0.26 -10.37 -17.79
N LEU A 377 -1.19 -9.51 -17.41
CA LEU A 377 -1.35 -9.04 -16.04
C LEU A 377 -2.47 -9.83 -15.35
N GLY A 378 -2.27 -10.17 -14.09
CA GLY A 378 -3.23 -10.91 -13.29
C GLY A 378 -2.91 -10.88 -11.81
N LEU A 379 -3.72 -11.59 -11.03
CA LEU A 379 -3.53 -11.78 -9.60
C LEU A 379 -2.28 -12.63 -9.34
N LEU A 380 -1.56 -12.29 -8.27
CA LEU A 380 -0.49 -13.12 -7.73
C LEU A 380 -1.08 -14.44 -7.21
N GLY A 381 -0.29 -15.52 -7.26
CA GLY A 381 -0.64 -16.77 -6.60
C GLY A 381 -0.82 -16.59 -5.10
N ASN A 382 -1.75 -17.31 -4.49
CA ASN A 382 -1.97 -17.25 -3.06
C ASN A 382 -0.93 -18.10 -2.35
N LEU A 383 -0.16 -17.49 -1.45
CA LEU A 383 0.71 -18.19 -0.50
C LEU A 383 0.14 -18.02 0.90
N VAL A 384 -0.23 -19.11 1.54
CA VAL A 384 -0.83 -19.07 2.88
C VAL A 384 -0.15 -20.05 3.84
N PRO A 385 -0.07 -19.75 5.14
CA PRO A 385 0.37 -20.71 6.15
C PRO A 385 -0.47 -21.99 6.11
N ALA A 386 0.18 -23.14 5.95
CA ALA A 386 -0.42 -24.47 5.99
C ALA A 386 -0.21 -25.16 7.35
N SER A 387 0.97 -24.97 7.98
CA SER A 387 1.27 -25.51 9.31
C SER A 387 2.20 -24.60 10.11
N GLY A 388 2.20 -24.79 11.43
CA GLY A 388 3.22 -24.23 12.31
C GLY A 388 3.05 -22.74 12.67
N ASN A 389 1.93 -22.12 12.30
CA ASN A 389 1.59 -20.77 12.76
C ASN A 389 1.18 -20.76 14.25
N GLY A 390 1.55 -19.72 14.98
CA GLY A 390 1.21 -19.52 16.40
C GLY A 390 2.03 -20.37 17.39
N GLN A 391 3.10 -21.02 16.93
CA GLN A 391 3.90 -21.91 17.75
C GLN A 391 4.81 -21.18 18.74
N ARG A 392 5.25 -21.92 19.77
CA ARG A 392 6.16 -21.43 20.80
C ARG A 392 7.32 -22.40 21.00
N ALA A 393 8.50 -21.87 21.26
CA ALA A 393 9.66 -22.63 21.72
C ALA A 393 10.55 -21.74 22.59
N THR A 394 11.40 -22.34 23.42
CA THR A 394 12.40 -21.59 24.18
C THR A 394 13.41 -20.94 23.23
N VAL A 395 13.94 -19.77 23.58
CA VAL A 395 15.02 -19.09 22.82
C VAL A 395 16.12 -20.07 22.41
N LEU A 396 16.65 -19.89 21.20
CA LEU A 396 17.70 -20.74 20.61
C LEU A 396 17.32 -22.22 20.42
N THR A 397 16.03 -22.57 20.51
CA THR A 397 15.54 -23.92 20.20
C THR A 397 14.61 -23.92 18.99
N THR A 398 14.58 -25.06 18.29
CA THR A 398 13.73 -25.28 17.10
C THR A 398 12.26 -25.41 17.49
N LEU A 399 11.38 -24.80 16.71
CA LEU A 399 9.93 -24.94 16.86
C LEU A 399 9.51 -26.43 16.77
N PRO A 400 8.46 -26.84 17.50
CA PRO A 400 8.00 -28.24 17.50
C PRO A 400 7.57 -28.76 16.12
N LEU A 401 6.94 -27.91 15.30
CA LEU A 401 6.56 -28.21 13.93
C LEU A 401 7.27 -27.25 12.96
N PRO A 402 7.62 -27.72 11.75
CA PRO A 402 8.10 -26.83 10.71
C PRO A 402 7.02 -25.81 10.31
N LEU A 403 7.48 -24.64 9.87
CA LEU A 403 6.64 -23.64 9.22
C LEU A 403 6.43 -24.09 7.79
N SER A 404 5.19 -24.38 7.41
CA SER A 404 4.83 -24.79 6.04
C SER A 404 3.85 -23.81 5.43
N VAL A 405 3.99 -23.55 4.14
CA VAL A 405 3.06 -22.78 3.31
C VAL A 405 2.50 -23.66 2.20
N VAL A 406 1.34 -23.28 1.66
CA VAL A 406 0.80 -23.84 0.42
C VAL A 406 0.58 -22.72 -0.61
N ALA A 407 1.03 -22.96 -1.84
CA ALA A 407 0.86 -22.07 -2.97
C ALA A 407 -0.30 -22.53 -3.88
N THR A 408 -1.24 -21.64 -4.19
CA THR A 408 -2.41 -21.95 -5.03
C THR A 408 -2.68 -20.87 -6.08
N ASN A 409 -3.21 -21.28 -7.22
CA ASN A 409 -3.65 -20.40 -8.29
C ASN A 409 -4.95 -19.69 -7.86
N PRO A 410 -5.02 -18.35 -7.94
CA PRO A 410 -6.15 -17.60 -7.40
C PRO A 410 -7.41 -17.73 -8.26
N TYR A 411 -7.28 -18.22 -9.50
CA TYR A 411 -8.38 -18.38 -10.44
C TYR A 411 -8.97 -19.80 -10.41
N THR A 412 -8.10 -20.82 -10.31
CA THR A 412 -8.51 -22.22 -10.43
C THR A 412 -8.46 -22.99 -9.11
N GLY A 413 -7.81 -22.45 -8.08
CA GLY A 413 -7.52 -23.15 -6.82
C GLY A 413 -6.46 -24.25 -6.96
N GLN A 414 -5.91 -24.47 -8.15
CA GLN A 414 -4.90 -25.50 -8.39
C GLN A 414 -3.60 -25.20 -7.62
N LEU A 415 -2.96 -26.25 -7.12
CA LEU A 415 -1.69 -26.17 -6.40
C LEU A 415 -0.57 -25.74 -7.36
N ILE A 416 0.37 -24.93 -6.88
CA ILE A 416 1.49 -24.43 -7.68
C ILE A 416 2.81 -25.11 -7.24
N PRO A 417 3.25 -26.18 -7.93
CA PRO A 417 4.55 -26.82 -7.68
C PRO A 417 5.72 -26.03 -8.31
N GLY A 418 6.94 -26.28 -7.84
CA GLY A 418 8.17 -25.80 -8.47
C GLY A 418 8.58 -24.35 -8.16
N VAL A 419 7.92 -23.68 -7.22
CA VAL A 419 8.22 -22.28 -6.84
C VAL A 419 9.12 -22.24 -5.62
N THR A 420 10.25 -21.53 -5.71
CA THR A 420 11.13 -21.28 -4.56
C THR A 420 10.50 -20.29 -3.59
N ILE A 421 10.30 -20.73 -2.35
CA ILE A 421 9.84 -19.93 -1.22
C ILE A 421 11.02 -19.64 -0.29
N THR A 422 11.26 -18.37 0.00
CA THR A 422 12.28 -17.92 0.96
C THR A 422 11.64 -17.50 2.26
N PHE A 423 12.21 -17.94 3.37
CA PHE A 423 11.74 -17.63 4.72
C PHE A 423 12.62 -16.58 5.38
N SER A 424 12.03 -15.65 6.13
CA SER A 424 12.76 -14.60 6.84
C SER A 424 12.04 -14.14 8.09
N ASP A 425 12.77 -13.94 9.19
CA ASP A 425 12.28 -13.30 10.41
C ASP A 425 12.54 -11.78 10.42
N GLY A 426 13.02 -11.20 9.31
CA GLY A 426 13.41 -9.80 9.23
C GLY A 426 14.72 -9.47 9.95
N GLY A 427 15.63 -10.45 10.08
CA GLY A 427 16.95 -10.24 10.68
C GLY A 427 16.93 -10.26 12.22
N LYS A 428 16.03 -11.04 12.82
CA LYS A 428 15.88 -11.14 14.28
C LYS A 428 16.85 -12.16 14.90
N GLY A 429 17.57 -12.90 14.06
CA GLY A 429 18.66 -13.79 14.45
C GLY A 429 18.22 -15.23 14.71
N GLY A 430 16.99 -15.60 14.36
CA GLY A 430 16.61 -16.99 14.26
C GLY A 430 17.23 -17.64 13.02
N THR A 431 17.30 -18.97 13.01
CA THR A 431 17.91 -19.72 11.90
C THR A 431 16.89 -20.63 11.24
N PHE A 432 17.01 -20.76 9.91
CA PHE A 432 16.13 -21.55 9.06
C PHE A 432 16.89 -22.73 8.49
N ASN A 433 16.27 -23.91 8.47
CA ASN A 433 16.84 -25.11 7.86
C ASN A 433 15.75 -25.88 7.07
N PRO A 434 15.70 -25.74 5.73
CA PRO A 434 16.50 -24.84 4.89
C PRO A 434 15.99 -23.38 4.92
N ALA A 435 16.80 -22.40 4.52
CA ALA A 435 16.39 -20.98 4.43
C ALA A 435 15.40 -20.69 3.29
N SER A 436 15.37 -21.56 2.28
CA SER A 436 14.38 -21.58 1.22
C SER A 436 14.01 -23.02 0.86
N ALA A 437 12.80 -23.23 0.39
CA ALA A 437 12.31 -24.53 -0.07
C ALA A 437 11.46 -24.36 -1.33
N VAL A 438 11.49 -25.34 -2.23
CA VAL A 438 10.69 -25.35 -3.45
C VAL A 438 9.34 -26.01 -3.18
N THR A 439 8.24 -25.46 -3.69
CA THR A 439 6.93 -26.08 -3.54
C THR A 439 6.88 -27.45 -4.22
N ASP A 440 6.41 -28.47 -3.51
CA ASP A 440 6.28 -29.83 -4.03
C ASP A 440 5.01 -30.01 -4.90
N ALA A 441 4.70 -31.24 -5.31
CA ALA A 441 3.50 -31.57 -6.09
C ALA A 441 2.17 -31.20 -5.39
N SER A 442 2.19 -31.07 -4.06
CA SER A 442 1.06 -30.57 -3.27
C SER A 442 1.07 -29.04 -3.09
N GLY A 443 1.97 -28.33 -3.79
CA GLY A 443 2.14 -26.89 -3.68
C GLY A 443 2.76 -26.46 -2.35
N GLN A 444 3.33 -27.38 -1.57
CA GLN A 444 3.81 -27.09 -0.22
C GLN A 444 5.32 -26.87 -0.16
N ALA A 445 5.75 -25.89 0.63
CA ALA A 445 7.15 -25.65 0.96
C ALA A 445 7.29 -25.41 2.46
N SER A 446 8.31 -26.00 3.09
CA SER A 446 8.47 -25.96 4.54
C SER A 446 9.90 -25.67 4.99
N THR A 447 10.03 -25.08 6.18
CA THR A 447 11.32 -24.87 6.86
C THR A 447 11.20 -25.18 8.35
N SER A 448 12.28 -25.72 8.93
CA SER A 448 12.45 -25.74 10.39
C SER A 448 13.01 -24.39 10.84
N TYR A 449 12.41 -23.78 11.86
CA TYR A 449 12.85 -22.50 12.40
C TYR A 449 13.33 -22.64 13.86
N THR A 450 14.57 -22.23 14.11
CA THR A 450 15.13 -22.08 15.46
C THR A 450 14.99 -20.64 15.90
N THR A 451 14.33 -20.44 17.04
CA THR A 451 14.00 -19.12 17.57
C THR A 451 15.25 -18.30 17.92
N PRO A 452 15.16 -16.96 17.87
CA PRO A 452 16.30 -16.09 18.19
C PRO A 452 16.62 -16.09 19.70
N LYS A 453 17.72 -15.41 20.04
CA LYS A 453 18.23 -15.30 21.42
C LYS A 453 17.31 -14.51 22.36
N THR A 454 16.58 -13.53 21.83
CA THR A 454 15.71 -12.66 22.63
C THR A 454 14.32 -13.27 22.75
N ALA A 455 13.77 -13.31 23.95
CA ALA A 455 12.40 -13.76 24.16
C ALA A 455 11.42 -12.68 23.70
N SER A 456 10.57 -13.02 22.73
CA SER A 456 9.52 -12.14 22.20
C SER A 456 8.59 -12.92 21.28
N THR A 457 7.57 -12.25 20.76
CA THR A 457 6.80 -12.73 19.61
C THR A 457 7.37 -12.12 18.32
N TYR A 458 7.60 -12.97 17.32
CA TYR A 458 8.20 -12.63 16.04
C TYR A 458 7.24 -12.91 14.89
N SER A 459 7.36 -12.10 13.85
CA SER A 459 6.74 -12.39 12.56
C SER A 459 7.78 -13.05 11.65
N VAL A 460 7.51 -14.28 11.23
CA VAL A 460 8.28 -14.96 10.19
C VAL A 460 7.49 -14.86 8.90
N THR A 461 8.16 -14.58 7.80
CA THR A 461 7.54 -14.35 6.51
C THR A 461 8.03 -15.35 5.49
N ALA A 462 7.16 -15.75 4.58
CA ALA A 462 7.48 -16.60 3.44
C ALA A 462 7.08 -15.88 2.16
N VAL A 463 8.00 -15.81 1.19
CA VAL A 463 7.85 -15.06 -0.06
C VAL A 463 8.36 -15.91 -1.22
N GLY A 464 7.61 -15.92 -2.33
CA GLY A 464 8.02 -16.51 -3.60
C GLY A 464 7.69 -15.59 -4.78
N PRO A 465 8.33 -15.79 -5.95
CA PRO A 465 8.04 -15.00 -7.14
C PRO A 465 6.59 -15.19 -7.60
N ALA A 466 5.94 -14.10 -8.02
CA ALA A 466 4.56 -14.09 -8.48
C ALA A 466 3.53 -14.65 -7.48
N LEU A 467 3.85 -14.67 -6.19
CA LEU A 467 2.97 -15.08 -5.09
C LEU A 467 2.73 -13.93 -4.10
N THR A 468 1.63 -13.99 -3.36
CA THR A 468 1.42 -13.17 -2.18
C THR A 468 2.38 -13.56 -1.06
N LYS A 469 2.49 -12.71 -0.03
CA LYS A 469 3.35 -12.96 1.13
C LYS A 469 2.56 -13.68 2.23
N ALA A 470 3.09 -14.79 2.72
CA ALA A 470 2.58 -15.45 3.92
C ALA A 470 3.31 -14.94 5.18
N ILE A 471 2.57 -14.87 6.30
CA ILE A 471 3.10 -14.43 7.61
C ILE A 471 2.72 -15.47 8.67
N PHE A 472 3.73 -15.90 9.43
CA PHE A 472 3.60 -16.72 10.63
C PHE A 472 3.88 -15.86 11.86
N THR A 473 3.15 -16.09 12.94
CA THR A 473 3.46 -15.58 14.27
C THR A 473 4.10 -16.69 15.09
N VAL A 474 5.26 -16.44 15.69
CA VAL A 474 5.99 -17.42 16.52
C VAL A 474 6.45 -16.76 17.82
N THR A 475 6.46 -17.47 18.94
CA THR A 475 6.90 -16.92 20.23
C THR A 475 8.15 -17.64 20.73
N ALA A 476 9.23 -16.88 20.90
CA ALA A 476 10.41 -17.33 21.63
C ALA A 476 10.21 -17.08 23.13
N LEU A 477 10.15 -18.14 23.93
CA LEU A 477 10.00 -18.10 25.38
C LEU A 477 11.38 -17.97 26.04
N PRO A 478 11.51 -17.26 27.17
CA PRO A 478 12.74 -17.27 27.97
C PRO A 478 13.16 -18.70 28.34
N GLY A 479 14.46 -18.92 28.48
CA GLY A 479 15.01 -20.15 29.03
C GLY A 479 14.73 -20.31 30.53
N PRO A 480 15.16 -21.44 31.11
CA PRO A 480 15.16 -21.62 32.56
C PRO A 480 15.93 -20.49 33.24
N ALA A 481 15.41 -20.02 34.38
CA ALA A 481 16.07 -18.97 35.15
C ALA A 481 17.45 -19.42 35.67
N THR A 482 18.45 -18.58 35.52
CA THR A 482 19.82 -18.84 36.00
C THR A 482 20.37 -17.78 36.92
N LYS A 483 19.75 -16.60 37.00
CA LYS A 483 20.18 -15.53 37.90
C LYS A 483 19.05 -14.59 38.31
N ILE A 484 19.27 -13.91 39.43
CA ILE A 484 18.44 -12.82 39.94
C ILE A 484 19.26 -11.54 39.86
N VAL A 485 18.74 -10.50 39.20
CA VAL A 485 19.40 -9.20 39.05
C VAL A 485 18.64 -8.15 39.84
N VAL A 486 19.37 -7.32 40.59
CA VAL A 486 18.79 -6.15 41.27
C VAL A 486 18.60 -5.02 40.27
N ILE A 487 17.36 -4.56 40.12
CA ILE A 487 17.00 -3.46 39.23
C ILE A 487 17.03 -2.13 39.98
N SER A 488 16.40 -2.05 41.15
CA SER A 488 16.35 -0.82 41.96
C SER A 488 16.09 -1.10 43.45
N GLY A 489 16.08 -0.04 44.28
CA GLY A 489 15.77 -0.11 45.71
C GLY A 489 16.93 -0.45 46.65
N ARG A 490 18.16 -0.57 46.12
CA ARG A 490 19.36 -0.86 46.92
C ARG A 490 19.85 0.35 47.73
N LYS A 491 20.50 0.09 48.87
CA LYS A 491 21.20 1.05 49.73
C LYS A 491 20.33 2.21 50.23
N GLN A 492 19.03 1.98 50.37
CA GLN A 492 18.13 2.95 50.98
C GLN A 492 18.43 3.10 52.47
N THR A 493 18.20 4.29 53.01
CA THR A 493 18.49 4.64 54.40
C THR A 493 17.26 5.31 54.99
N GLU A 494 16.69 4.72 56.04
CA GLU A 494 15.49 5.25 56.68
C GLU A 494 15.52 4.99 58.20
N PRO A 495 14.84 5.80 59.03
CA PRO A 495 14.70 5.51 60.46
C PRO A 495 14.04 4.15 60.76
N VAL A 496 14.06 3.73 62.02
CA VAL A 496 13.25 2.61 62.51
C VAL A 496 11.75 2.85 62.26
N GLN A 497 11.00 1.77 62.00
CA GLN A 497 9.56 1.78 61.73
C GLN A 497 9.07 2.67 60.58
N THR A 498 9.91 2.95 59.59
CA THR A 498 9.51 3.70 58.39
C THR A 498 9.66 2.84 57.13
N THR A 499 8.86 3.15 56.11
CA THR A 499 8.92 2.43 54.83
C THR A 499 9.96 3.05 53.94
N PHE A 500 10.79 2.21 53.31
CA PHE A 500 11.72 2.65 52.29
C PHE A 500 10.98 3.37 51.14
N PRO A 501 11.44 4.56 50.71
CA PRO A 501 10.71 5.39 49.77
C PRO A 501 10.66 4.81 48.36
N LEU A 502 11.60 3.94 47.99
CA LEU A 502 11.62 3.23 46.71
C LEU A 502 11.36 1.72 46.93
N PRO A 503 10.61 1.07 46.03
CA PRO A 503 10.45 -0.38 46.09
C PRO A 503 11.77 -1.10 45.81
N LEU A 504 11.92 -2.28 46.40
CA LEU A 504 12.96 -3.23 46.05
C LEU A 504 12.52 -3.98 44.79
N VAL A 505 13.20 -3.74 43.67
CA VAL A 505 12.85 -4.36 42.38
C VAL A 505 13.97 -5.28 41.95
N VAL A 506 13.61 -6.51 41.63
CA VAL A 506 14.50 -7.55 41.11
C VAL A 506 13.94 -8.11 39.81
N LYS A 507 14.81 -8.69 38.99
CA LYS A 507 14.45 -9.37 37.75
C LYS A 507 15.03 -10.78 37.77
N LEU A 508 14.20 -11.77 37.45
CA LEU A 508 14.61 -13.15 37.22
C LEU A 508 15.01 -13.27 35.75
N GLU A 509 16.23 -13.71 35.48
CA GLU A 509 16.75 -13.81 34.11
C GLU A 509 17.22 -15.23 33.78
N ASP A 510 17.11 -15.60 32.52
CA ASP A 510 17.79 -16.77 31.95
C ASP A 510 19.28 -16.45 31.64
N THR A 511 20.00 -17.43 31.09
CA THR A 511 21.41 -17.29 30.70
C THR A 511 21.64 -16.19 29.65
N ASP A 512 20.61 -15.85 28.88
CA ASP A 512 20.66 -14.91 27.77
C ASP A 512 20.10 -13.51 28.12
N ASN A 513 19.83 -13.27 29.41
CA ASN A 513 19.30 -12.03 29.97
C ASN A 513 17.81 -11.75 29.66
N ASN A 514 17.07 -12.75 29.18
CA ASN A 514 15.63 -12.64 29.02
C ASN A 514 14.94 -12.72 30.37
N GLY A 515 13.93 -11.89 30.59
CA GLY A 515 13.15 -11.92 31.81
C GLY A 515 12.27 -13.17 31.87
N VAL A 516 12.35 -13.94 32.95
CA VAL A 516 11.60 -15.18 33.13
C VAL A 516 10.29 -14.88 33.89
N PRO A 517 9.12 -14.95 33.24
CA PRO A 517 7.83 -14.70 33.89
C PRO A 517 7.38 -15.88 34.76
N GLY A 518 6.54 -15.62 35.76
CA GLY A 518 5.94 -16.67 36.60
C GLY A 518 6.85 -17.23 37.71
N GLY A 519 8.09 -16.74 37.83
CA GLY A 519 9.01 -17.13 38.90
C GLY A 519 8.63 -16.49 40.23
N THR A 520 8.64 -17.26 41.31
CA THR A 520 8.30 -16.75 42.66
C THR A 520 9.53 -16.20 43.36
N MET A 521 9.54 -14.89 43.61
CA MET A 521 10.59 -14.16 44.29
C MET A 521 10.22 -13.98 45.77
N ASN A 522 11.01 -14.57 46.67
CA ASN A 522 10.81 -14.44 48.12
C ASN A 522 11.84 -13.47 48.71
N PHE A 523 11.40 -12.57 49.58
CA PHE A 523 12.21 -11.55 50.23
C PHE A 523 12.29 -11.79 51.73
N SER A 524 13.50 -11.74 52.29
CA SER A 524 13.75 -11.89 53.72
C SER A 524 14.80 -10.89 54.19
N ASP A 525 14.64 -10.38 55.41
CA ASP A 525 15.60 -9.50 56.10
C ASP A 525 16.53 -10.30 57.03
N GLY A 526 16.44 -11.65 57.02
CA GLY A 526 17.19 -12.51 57.94
C GLY A 526 16.72 -12.43 59.39
N GLY A 527 15.46 -12.06 59.65
CA GLY A 527 14.89 -11.97 61.00
C GLY A 527 15.28 -10.67 61.73
N LYS A 528 15.49 -9.58 60.99
CA LYS A 528 15.82 -8.26 61.55
C LYS A 528 14.59 -7.49 62.04
N GLY A 529 13.40 -8.04 61.80
CA GLY A 529 12.14 -7.57 62.38
C GLY A 529 11.44 -6.50 61.55
N GLY A 530 11.87 -6.27 60.30
CA GLY A 530 11.10 -5.47 59.34
C GLY A 530 10.06 -6.31 58.61
N THR A 531 9.27 -5.68 57.75
CA THR A 531 8.17 -6.33 57.02
C THR A 531 8.23 -5.99 55.53
N PHE A 532 7.99 -7.00 54.69
CA PHE A 532 7.85 -6.84 53.25
C PHE A 532 6.38 -6.81 52.84
N SER A 533 6.04 -5.93 51.89
CA SER A 533 4.69 -5.84 51.33
C SER A 533 4.76 -5.89 49.79
N PRO A 534 4.52 -7.07 49.18
CA PRO A 534 4.40 -8.41 49.79
C PRO A 534 5.76 -9.13 49.93
N ALA A 535 5.89 -10.06 50.87
CA ALA A 535 7.11 -10.85 51.08
C ALA A 535 7.42 -11.88 49.98
N SER A 536 6.42 -12.22 49.15
CA SER A 536 6.56 -13.11 47.99
C SER A 536 5.83 -12.49 46.80
N VAL A 537 6.49 -12.43 45.65
CA VAL A 537 6.00 -11.78 44.43
C VAL A 537 6.30 -12.68 43.23
N VAL A 538 5.32 -12.91 42.36
CA VAL A 538 5.53 -13.62 41.09
C VAL A 538 6.04 -12.63 40.04
N THR A 539 7.03 -13.03 39.23
CA THR A 539 7.57 -12.17 38.18
C THR A 539 6.57 -11.91 37.06
N ASP A 540 6.53 -10.67 36.57
CA ASP A 540 5.70 -10.22 35.45
C ASP A 540 6.19 -10.75 34.09
N SER A 541 5.54 -10.34 32.99
CA SER A 541 5.91 -10.73 31.62
C SER A 541 7.33 -10.30 31.19
N THR A 542 7.95 -9.37 31.92
CA THR A 542 9.34 -8.93 31.73
C THR A 542 10.33 -9.55 32.72
N GLY A 543 9.85 -10.49 33.54
CA GLY A 543 10.62 -11.17 34.56
C GLY A 543 10.85 -10.35 35.84
N LYS A 544 10.15 -9.23 36.05
CA LYS A 544 10.35 -8.35 37.22
C LYS A 544 9.41 -8.67 38.36
N ALA A 545 9.90 -8.48 39.59
CA ALA A 545 9.14 -8.56 40.82
C ALA A 545 9.50 -7.36 41.72
N GLN A 546 8.50 -6.83 42.44
CA GLN A 546 8.67 -5.66 43.31
C GLN A 546 8.02 -5.86 44.68
N THR A 547 8.68 -5.38 45.74
CA THR A 547 8.13 -5.29 47.09
C THR A 547 8.53 -3.98 47.74
N PHE A 548 7.75 -3.52 48.71
CA PHE A 548 8.17 -2.49 49.67
C PHE A 548 8.74 -3.14 50.94
N TYR A 549 9.57 -2.40 51.66
CA TYR A 549 10.14 -2.83 52.94
C TYR A 549 9.93 -1.74 54.00
N THR A 550 9.33 -2.11 55.12
CA THR A 550 9.20 -1.28 56.32
C THR A 550 10.21 -1.74 57.35
N THR A 551 11.03 -0.81 57.84
CA THR A 551 12.13 -1.10 58.76
C THR A 551 11.60 -1.57 60.13
N GLY A 552 12.38 -2.44 60.79
CA GLY A 552 12.07 -2.91 62.14
C GLY A 552 12.45 -1.89 63.23
N THR A 553 12.60 -2.36 64.46
CA THR A 553 12.94 -1.53 65.63
C THR A 553 14.43 -1.42 65.92
N LYS A 554 15.30 -2.12 65.19
CA LYS A 554 16.76 -2.11 65.39
C LYS A 554 17.46 -1.27 64.33
N SER A 555 18.30 -0.33 64.76
CA SER A 555 19.15 0.44 63.85
C SER A 555 20.38 -0.36 63.39
N GLY A 556 20.97 0.04 62.26
CA GLY A 556 22.15 -0.57 61.65
C GLY A 556 21.93 -1.03 60.21
N THR A 557 22.93 -1.70 59.64
CA THR A 557 22.85 -2.25 58.28
C THR A 557 21.96 -3.50 58.25
N ILE A 558 21.06 -3.56 57.27
CA ILE A 558 20.22 -4.74 56.99
C ILE A 558 20.64 -5.33 55.64
N ALA A 559 20.80 -6.65 55.61
CA ALA A 559 21.05 -7.42 54.40
C ALA A 559 19.78 -8.20 54.03
N PHE A 560 19.20 -7.88 52.88
CA PHE A 560 18.09 -8.60 52.29
C PHE A 560 18.59 -9.80 51.52
N LYS A 561 17.95 -10.94 51.74
CA LYS A 561 18.11 -12.15 50.95
C LYS A 561 16.89 -12.29 50.04
N ILE A 562 17.12 -12.28 48.73
CA ILE A 562 16.12 -12.55 47.71
C ILE A 562 16.36 -13.96 47.16
N THR A 563 15.33 -14.79 47.04
CA THR A 563 15.46 -16.16 46.53
C THR A 563 14.35 -16.55 45.56
N SER A 564 14.68 -17.38 44.57
CA SER A 564 13.74 -18.08 43.68
C SER A 564 14.29 -19.47 43.37
N GLY A 565 13.66 -20.52 43.90
CA GLY A 565 14.22 -21.88 43.87
C GLY A 565 15.60 -21.94 44.55
N SER A 566 16.62 -22.42 43.84
CA SER A 566 18.01 -22.47 44.32
C SER A 566 18.78 -21.14 44.13
N LEU A 567 18.23 -20.20 43.35
CA LEU A 567 18.87 -18.92 43.08
C LEU A 567 18.71 -17.98 44.27
N HIS A 568 19.75 -17.20 44.53
CA HIS A 568 19.74 -16.20 45.58
C HIS A 568 20.50 -14.94 45.16
N GLN A 569 20.07 -13.79 45.67
CA GLN A 569 20.72 -12.50 45.46
C GLN A 569 20.63 -11.66 46.73
N GLY A 570 21.73 -10.97 47.05
CA GLY A 570 21.81 -10.04 48.17
C GLY A 570 21.49 -8.61 47.75
N MET A 571 20.82 -7.88 48.65
CA MET A 571 20.68 -6.43 48.63
C MET A 571 20.88 -5.90 50.05
N SER A 572 21.21 -4.62 50.24
CA SER A 572 21.30 -4.03 51.57
C SER A 572 20.59 -2.69 51.67
N GLY A 573 20.26 -2.31 52.90
CA GLY A 573 19.81 -0.98 53.30
C GLY A 573 20.34 -0.64 54.69
N THR A 574 20.07 0.58 55.13
CA THR A 574 20.49 1.09 56.45
C THR A 574 19.27 1.55 57.22
N VAL A 575 19.17 1.16 58.48
CA VAL A 575 18.15 1.64 59.40
C VAL A 575 18.79 2.61 60.38
N LEU A 576 18.37 3.87 60.35
CA LEU A 576 18.78 4.88 61.32
C LEU A 576 17.99 4.69 62.62
N ALA A 577 18.56 5.13 63.74
CA ALA A 577 17.78 5.23 64.97
C ALA A 577 16.64 6.25 64.78
N GLY A 578 15.58 6.08 65.57
CA GLY A 578 14.50 7.05 65.65
C GLY A 578 14.94 8.35 66.35
N PRO A 579 14.01 9.30 66.55
CA PRO A 579 14.27 10.50 67.33
C PRO A 579 14.80 10.15 68.73
N ALA A 580 15.71 10.96 69.24
CA ALA A 580 16.24 10.81 70.60
C ALA A 580 15.13 10.94 71.65
N THR A 581 14.99 9.96 72.55
CA THR A 581 14.00 9.98 73.63
C THR A 581 14.59 9.68 75.01
N GLY A 582 15.75 9.01 75.05
CA GLY A 582 16.43 8.65 76.29
C GLY A 582 17.84 9.26 76.34
N ILE A 583 18.25 9.69 77.53
CA ILE A 583 19.59 10.16 77.83
C ILE A 583 20.07 9.56 79.16
N SER A 584 21.30 9.08 79.22
CA SER A 584 21.89 8.49 80.43
C SER A 584 23.34 8.94 80.61
N VAL A 585 23.78 9.12 81.85
CA VAL A 585 25.19 9.40 82.16
C VAL A 585 26.06 8.19 81.77
N VAL A 586 27.19 8.45 81.10
CA VAL A 586 28.22 7.46 80.74
C VAL A 586 29.45 7.58 81.63
N SER A 587 29.90 8.81 81.89
CA SER A 587 31.09 9.08 82.71
C SER A 587 31.12 10.52 83.21
N GLY A 588 31.94 10.81 84.23
CA GLY A 588 32.22 12.17 84.69
C GLY A 588 31.22 12.74 85.70
N ASN A 589 30.41 11.90 86.36
CA ASN A 589 29.54 12.35 87.46
C ASN A 589 30.23 12.18 88.83
N ASN A 590 29.88 13.01 89.82
CA ASN A 590 30.36 12.95 91.20
C ASN A 590 31.86 13.24 91.36
N GLN A 591 32.41 14.14 90.56
CA GLN A 591 33.79 14.57 90.66
C GLN A 591 33.94 15.72 91.66
N THR A 592 35.16 15.84 92.19
CA THR A 592 35.58 16.96 93.04
C THR A 592 36.82 17.57 92.41
N GLY A 593 36.86 18.89 92.31
CA GLY A 593 38.00 19.62 91.76
C GLY A 593 38.20 20.97 92.41
N ASN A 594 39.38 21.55 92.20
CA ASN A 594 39.70 22.89 92.67
C ASN A 594 38.90 23.93 91.89
N ARG A 595 38.52 25.02 92.54
CA ARG A 595 37.92 26.20 91.89
C ARG A 595 38.65 26.63 90.62
N SER A 596 37.88 27.05 89.61
CA SER A 596 38.39 27.55 88.33
C SER A 596 39.29 26.56 87.55
N THR A 597 39.22 25.27 87.84
CA THR A 597 39.94 24.22 87.11
C THR A 597 38.97 23.30 86.35
N VAL A 598 39.46 22.68 85.27
CA VAL A 598 38.70 21.70 84.48
C VAL A 598 38.60 20.40 85.27
N LEU A 599 37.41 19.79 85.29
CA LEU A 599 37.21 18.48 85.88
C LEU A 599 38.09 17.41 85.20
N PRO A 600 38.66 16.46 85.96
CA PRO A 600 39.62 15.49 85.43
C PRO A 600 39.00 14.51 84.42
N THR A 601 37.69 14.25 84.50
CA THR A 601 36.94 13.44 83.54
C THR A 601 35.88 14.29 82.84
N ALA A 602 35.79 14.20 81.52
CA ALA A 602 34.74 14.87 80.76
C ALA A 602 33.35 14.33 81.15
N LEU A 603 32.37 15.24 81.22
CA LEU A 603 30.97 14.88 81.41
C LEU A 603 30.51 14.21 80.12
N ALA A 604 30.02 12.98 80.22
CA ALA A 604 29.59 12.22 79.06
C ALA A 604 28.22 11.62 79.25
N VAL A 605 27.40 11.72 78.20
CA VAL A 605 26.08 11.11 78.15
C VAL A 605 25.95 10.22 76.91
N LYS A 606 25.04 9.26 76.99
CA LYS A 606 24.62 8.40 75.89
C LYS A 606 23.18 8.74 75.56
N VAL A 607 22.88 8.92 74.29
CA VAL A 607 21.54 9.21 73.78
C VAL A 607 21.00 8.01 73.02
N VAL A 608 19.76 7.65 73.32
CA VAL A 608 19.04 6.54 72.69
C VAL A 608 17.65 6.96 72.21
N ASP A 609 17.10 6.23 71.25
CA ASP A 609 15.72 6.36 70.81
C ASP A 609 14.75 5.53 71.69
N GLN A 610 13.47 5.52 71.31
CA GLN A 610 12.41 4.81 72.03
C GLN A 610 12.56 3.28 72.04
N PHE A 611 13.45 2.73 71.21
CA PHE A 611 13.77 1.30 71.11
C PHE A 611 15.16 0.97 71.65
N ASN A 612 15.80 1.92 72.35
CA ASN A 612 17.14 1.81 72.91
C ASN A 612 18.26 1.70 71.85
N ASN A 613 18.01 2.15 70.62
CA ASN A 613 19.05 2.29 69.61
C ASN A 613 19.90 3.52 69.89
N LEU A 614 21.21 3.43 69.64
CA LEU A 614 22.13 4.58 69.74
C LEU A 614 21.73 5.63 68.71
N VAL A 615 21.66 6.90 69.10
CA VAL A 615 21.31 8.02 68.20
C VAL A 615 22.55 8.87 67.94
N PRO A 616 23.31 8.63 66.85
CA PRO A 616 24.35 9.55 66.37
C PRO A 616 23.75 10.88 65.89
N GLY A 617 24.50 11.97 66.04
CA GLY A 617 24.08 13.29 65.55
C GLY A 617 23.08 14.03 66.44
N ALA A 618 22.68 13.46 67.58
CA ALA A 618 21.79 14.11 68.53
C ALA A 618 22.51 15.25 69.27
N ALA A 619 21.89 16.42 69.32
CA ALA A 619 22.40 17.55 70.11
C ALA A 619 22.07 17.35 71.59
N VAL A 620 23.09 17.47 72.44
CA VAL A 620 22.98 17.48 73.90
C VAL A 620 23.43 18.83 74.43
N ARG A 621 22.51 19.55 75.05
CA ARG A 621 22.77 20.84 75.69
C ARG A 621 23.13 20.63 77.16
N PHE A 622 24.29 21.16 77.56
CA PHE A 622 24.74 21.18 78.94
C PHE A 622 24.47 22.56 79.56
N SER A 623 24.03 22.59 80.81
CA SER A 623 23.85 23.80 81.60
C SER A 623 24.21 23.53 83.04
N ASP A 624 24.99 24.41 83.65
CA ASP A 624 25.32 24.39 85.08
C ASP A 624 24.24 25.10 85.93
N ASN A 625 23.09 25.42 85.32
CA ASN A 625 21.97 26.13 85.94
C ASN A 625 22.36 27.47 86.59
N GLY A 626 23.41 28.13 86.07
CA GLY A 626 23.85 29.43 86.57
C GLY A 626 24.88 29.35 87.70
N ALA A 627 25.48 28.18 87.95
CA ALA A 627 26.54 28.02 88.95
C ALA A 627 27.81 28.84 88.65
N GLY A 628 28.01 29.29 87.41
CA GLY A 628 29.10 30.19 87.02
C GLY A 628 30.36 29.48 86.52
N GLY A 629 30.26 28.21 86.13
CA GLY A 629 31.33 27.49 85.45
C GLY A 629 31.29 27.70 83.92
N SER A 630 32.11 26.94 83.19
CA SER A 630 32.11 27.01 81.72
C SER A 630 32.29 25.64 81.06
N PHE A 631 31.61 25.42 79.93
CA PHE A 631 31.68 24.22 79.12
C PHE A 631 32.60 24.41 77.93
N SER A 632 33.32 23.37 77.50
CA SER A 632 34.15 23.42 76.28
C SER A 632 33.32 23.69 75.01
N VAL A 633 32.05 23.27 75.00
CA VAL A 633 31.04 23.61 73.98
C VAL A 633 29.66 23.74 74.63
N ASN A 634 28.84 24.69 74.15
CA ASN A 634 27.49 24.92 74.69
C ASN A 634 26.48 23.80 74.31
N SER A 635 26.75 23.08 73.23
CA SER A 635 26.00 21.90 72.79
C SER A 635 26.96 20.90 72.16
N ALA A 636 27.00 19.68 72.67
CA ALA A 636 27.79 18.59 72.09
C ALA A 636 26.88 17.70 71.24
N THR A 637 27.39 17.23 70.11
CA THR A 637 26.67 16.29 69.23
C THR A 637 27.14 14.87 69.52
N THR A 638 26.23 13.91 69.56
CA THR A 638 26.60 12.51 69.77
C THR A 638 27.38 11.93 68.59
N ASP A 639 28.41 11.15 68.88
CA ASP A 639 29.20 10.42 67.90
C ASP A 639 28.49 9.15 67.37
N SER A 640 29.16 8.34 66.55
CA SER A 640 28.63 7.08 66.01
C SER A 640 28.29 6.03 67.07
N THR A 641 28.76 6.19 68.31
CA THR A 641 28.41 5.36 69.47
C THR A 641 27.27 5.95 70.29
N GLY A 642 26.66 7.03 69.83
CA GLY A 642 25.57 7.73 70.52
C GLY A 642 26.05 8.52 71.75
N LYS A 643 27.36 8.79 71.87
CA LYS A 643 27.95 9.46 73.04
C LYS A 643 28.25 10.93 72.75
N ALA A 644 27.83 11.82 73.65
CA ALA A 644 28.21 13.23 73.63
C ALA A 644 29.06 13.55 74.87
N THR A 645 30.15 14.30 74.67
CA THR A 645 31.14 14.60 75.72
C THR A 645 31.45 16.08 75.78
N VAL A 646 31.56 16.64 76.98
CA VAL A 646 32.00 18.02 77.21
C VAL A 646 32.95 18.10 78.39
N SER A 647 33.98 18.94 78.30
CA SER A 647 34.82 19.29 79.45
C SER A 647 34.16 20.45 80.19
N TYR A 648 34.16 20.40 81.53
CA TYR A 648 33.57 21.44 82.37
C TYR A 648 34.60 22.03 83.32
N THR A 649 34.68 23.37 83.35
CA THR A 649 35.50 24.14 84.29
C THR A 649 34.63 24.58 85.46
N LEU A 650 35.06 24.21 86.67
CA LEU A 650 34.34 24.52 87.91
C LEU A 650 34.27 26.04 88.17
N PRO A 651 33.21 26.52 88.84
CA PRO A 651 33.06 27.93 89.19
C PRO A 651 34.13 28.41 90.18
N PRO A 652 34.33 29.74 90.31
CA PRO A 652 35.33 30.32 91.21
C PRO A 652 34.93 30.25 92.70
N THR A 653 33.67 29.95 93.02
CA THR A 653 33.15 29.83 94.40
C THR A 653 33.01 28.37 94.81
N PRO A 654 33.42 27.98 96.05
CA PRO A 654 33.19 26.63 96.55
C PRO A 654 31.70 26.34 96.66
N GLN A 655 31.23 25.30 95.97
CA GLN A 655 29.82 24.90 95.98
C GLN A 655 29.65 23.52 95.33
N THR A 656 28.50 22.91 95.59
CA THR A 656 28.00 21.80 94.76
C THR A 656 27.37 22.39 93.50
N VAL A 657 27.79 21.88 92.33
CA VAL A 657 27.31 22.29 91.01
C VAL A 657 26.40 21.20 90.46
N HIS A 658 25.16 21.56 90.13
CA HIS A 658 24.22 20.67 89.46
C HIS A 658 24.17 20.99 87.96
N ILE A 659 24.73 20.10 87.15
CA ILE A 659 24.80 20.28 85.70
C ILE A 659 23.74 19.40 85.04
N THR A 660 22.85 20.00 84.25
CA THR A 660 21.85 19.28 83.46
C THR A 660 22.35 19.09 82.03
N ALA A 661 22.34 17.85 81.56
CA ALA A 661 22.50 17.50 80.14
C ALA A 661 21.14 17.10 79.58
N SER A 662 20.67 17.81 78.55
CA SER A 662 19.33 17.66 78.00
C SER A 662 19.34 17.45 76.48
N ILE A 663 18.37 16.70 75.98
CA ILE A 663 18.09 16.53 74.54
C ILE A 663 16.84 17.32 74.14
N SER A 664 16.65 17.53 72.83
CA SER A 664 15.52 18.29 72.29
C SER A 664 14.14 17.73 72.66
N ALA A 665 14.04 16.44 72.96
CA ALA A 665 12.81 15.78 73.42
C ALA A 665 12.46 16.06 74.90
N GLY A 666 13.24 16.88 75.61
CA GLY A 666 12.98 17.27 77.00
C GLY A 666 13.49 16.30 78.06
N ALA A 667 13.99 15.12 77.68
CA ALA A 667 14.68 14.23 78.61
C ALA A 667 16.03 14.84 79.04
N PHE A 668 16.37 14.70 80.32
CA PHE A 668 17.62 15.20 80.88
C PHE A 668 18.19 14.24 81.92
N VAL A 669 19.50 14.36 82.14
CA VAL A 669 20.20 13.78 83.30
C VAL A 669 20.99 14.85 84.01
N SER A 670 21.23 14.63 85.29
CA SER A 670 21.99 15.55 86.13
C SER A 670 23.34 14.95 86.50
N PHE A 671 24.36 15.79 86.46
CA PHE A 671 25.65 15.57 87.08
C PHE A 671 25.72 16.40 88.37
N THR A 672 26.39 15.89 89.39
CA THR A 672 26.60 16.58 90.67
C THR A 672 28.09 16.65 90.94
N GLU A 673 28.66 17.84 90.83
CA GLU A 673 30.10 18.06 90.93
C GLU A 673 30.41 18.97 92.11
N THR A 674 31.60 18.88 92.72
CA THR A 674 31.97 19.71 93.87
C THR A 674 33.17 20.60 93.55
N ALA A 675 33.01 21.92 93.66
CA ALA A 675 34.09 22.90 93.63
C ALA A 675 34.59 23.19 95.04
N GLN A 676 35.90 23.07 95.28
CA GLN A 676 36.55 23.30 96.59
C GLN A 676 37.64 24.38 96.52
#